data_AF-A0A2T1M0K4-F1
#
_entry.id   AF-A0A2T1M0K4-F1
#
_cell.length_a   1.000
_cell.length_b   1.000
_cell.length_c   1.000
_cell.angle_alpha   90.00
_cell.angle_beta   90.00
_cell.angle_gamma   90.00
#
_symmetry.space_group_name_H-M   'P 1'
#
loop_
_entity.id
_entity.type
_entity.pdbx_description
1 polymer ?
#
loop_
_entity_poly.entity_id
_entity_poly.type
_entity_poly.pdbx_seq_one_letter_code
_entity_poly.pdbx_strand_id
1 'polypeptide(L)'
;MNATNEIIVIGGGIIGLAIAVDLKLRGSSVTVLSRDFQQAASHAAAGMLAPYAEKIPPSSLLDLCLKSRWLYPEWVRKIEDLTGLDTGYHPCGILSLVYEKPSSLDDTWLDQESIKLYQSDLGLDVVGGWWYPDDGQVDNRKLVIALRQAAINLGVDLVEGVTVKAIQQQQHKVKSLLTSNGEYEAQTYILASGSWASQLLPIPVHPIKGQMAALRMPIDSDNIPPLQRILFGPQTYLVPRQDGRLIIGATSEKVGWKTGNTPDGLQTLLSRAIQLYPPLKDWPIEETWWGFRPGTPDELPILGTSSCDNLILALGHYRNGILLAPVTASLIANLVLQGKTDPLLNQFRDFRFSPKSSTNPIMLNSAAMPLTIFNGKNTQSELITPSDELVIAGRKFRSRLMTGSGKYANLDLMRQSIIASGSCIVTVAVRRVQTKAPGHEGLAEALDWSKIWMLPNTAGCQTADEAIRVARLGREMAKLLGQEDNNFIKLEVIPDAKYLLPDPIGTLQAAEQLVKEGFAVLPYINADPLLAKRLEEVGCVTVMPLGSPIGSGQGIKNAANIAIIIEESKIPVVVDAGIGTPSEASYAMELGADALLINSAIALAQNPSAMGQAMGMATVAGRLAYLAGRMPIKHYASASSPLTGTIG
;
A
#
# COMPACT_ATOMS: atom_id res chain seq x y z
N MET A 1 -17.19 14.19 -33.03
CA MET A 1 -18.05 14.30 -31.84
C MET A 1 -17.45 13.36 -30.81
N ASN A 2 -16.67 13.87 -29.86
CA ASN A 2 -16.10 13.04 -28.80
C ASN A 2 -17.22 12.68 -27.84
N ALA A 3 -17.56 11.39 -27.73
CA ALA A 3 -18.54 10.93 -26.75
C ALA A 3 -18.01 11.27 -25.35
N THR A 4 -18.60 12.28 -24.71
CA THR A 4 -18.32 12.63 -23.32
C THR A 4 -18.83 11.50 -22.44
N ASN A 5 -17.95 10.82 -21.69
CA ASN A 5 -18.37 9.88 -20.65
C ASN A 5 -19.19 10.65 -19.61
N GLU A 6 -20.51 10.54 -19.68
CA GLU A 6 -21.43 11.10 -18.69
C GLU A 6 -21.45 10.19 -17.45
N ILE A 7 -21.11 10.79 -16.32
CA ILE A 7 -21.02 10.13 -15.01
C ILE A 7 -21.98 10.80 -14.05
N ILE A 8 -22.83 10.02 -13.38
CA ILE A 8 -23.68 10.51 -12.29
C ILE A 8 -23.15 9.99 -10.94
N VAL A 9 -22.87 10.92 -10.02
CA VAL A 9 -22.55 10.63 -8.62
C VAL A 9 -23.79 10.83 -7.76
N ILE A 10 -24.18 9.80 -7.01
CA ILE A 10 -25.35 9.78 -6.13
C ILE A 10 -24.89 10.08 -4.71
N GLY A 11 -25.02 11.33 -4.28
CA GLY A 11 -24.65 11.82 -2.95
C GLY A 11 -23.65 12.99 -2.99
N GLY A 12 -24.04 14.13 -2.41
CA GLY A 12 -23.24 15.36 -2.33
C GLY A 12 -22.38 15.50 -1.07
N GLY A 13 -22.06 14.41 -0.37
CA GLY A 13 -21.13 14.44 0.77
C GLY A 13 -19.67 14.50 0.32
N ILE A 14 -18.74 14.55 1.29
CA ILE A 14 -17.30 14.69 1.00
C ILE A 14 -16.77 13.65 0.01
N ILE A 15 -17.19 12.39 0.10
CA ILE A 15 -16.75 11.31 -0.79
C ILE A 15 -17.22 11.56 -2.22
N GLY A 16 -18.51 11.87 -2.39
CA GLY A 16 -19.10 12.12 -3.71
C GLY A 16 -18.50 13.37 -4.36
N LEU A 17 -18.37 14.47 -3.61
CA LEU A 17 -17.75 15.69 -4.10
C LEU A 17 -16.26 15.50 -4.45
N ALA A 18 -15.49 14.79 -3.62
CA ALA A 18 -14.09 14.52 -3.90
C ALA A 18 -13.93 13.70 -5.19
N ILE A 19 -14.75 12.66 -5.38
CA ILE A 19 -14.77 11.87 -6.61
C ILE A 19 -15.15 12.73 -7.82
N ALA A 20 -16.19 13.56 -7.69
CA ALA A 20 -16.67 14.41 -8.79
C ALA A 20 -15.62 15.44 -9.25
N VAL A 21 -14.95 16.10 -8.29
CA VAL A 21 -13.85 17.04 -8.57
C VAL A 21 -12.70 16.32 -9.27
N ASP A 22 -12.27 15.16 -8.77
CA ASP A 22 -11.15 14.41 -9.35
C ASP A 22 -11.46 13.89 -10.76
N LEU A 23 -12.68 13.41 -11.02
CA LEU A 23 -13.16 13.04 -12.35
C LEU A 23 -13.22 14.25 -13.32
N LYS A 24 -13.69 15.40 -12.84
CA LYS A 24 -13.80 16.61 -13.65
C LYS A 24 -12.43 17.18 -14.03
N LEU A 25 -11.47 17.18 -13.11
CA LEU A 25 -10.08 17.54 -13.39
C LEU A 25 -9.43 16.64 -14.45
N ARG A 26 -9.92 15.42 -14.61
CA ARG A 26 -9.47 14.45 -15.62
C ARG A 26 -10.33 14.48 -16.91
N GLY A 27 -11.15 15.52 -17.09
CA GLY A 27 -11.86 15.79 -18.35
C GLY A 27 -13.21 15.10 -18.51
N SER A 28 -13.81 14.57 -17.44
CA SER A 28 -15.11 13.88 -17.52
C SER A 28 -16.30 14.84 -17.39
N SER A 29 -17.46 14.46 -17.94
CA SER A 29 -18.73 15.13 -17.66
C SER A 29 -19.36 14.50 -16.42
N VAL A 30 -19.60 15.31 -15.38
CA VAL A 30 -20.03 14.80 -14.08
C VAL A 30 -21.23 15.60 -13.58
N THR A 31 -22.28 14.87 -13.20
CA THR A 31 -23.45 15.39 -12.48
C THR A 31 -23.47 14.78 -11.08
N VAL A 32 -23.70 15.57 -10.04
CA VAL A 32 -23.87 15.11 -8.66
C VAL A 32 -25.33 15.34 -8.25
N LEU A 33 -26.02 14.26 -7.90
CA LEU A 33 -27.38 14.33 -7.37
C LEU A 33 -27.32 14.31 -5.84
N SER A 34 -27.86 15.35 -5.20
CA SER A 34 -27.95 15.46 -3.75
C SER A 34 -29.37 15.78 -3.31
N ARG A 35 -29.89 15.01 -2.35
CA ARG A 35 -31.19 15.30 -1.73
C ARG A 35 -31.09 16.53 -0.82
N ASP A 36 -30.09 16.51 0.06
CA ASP A 36 -29.87 17.54 1.06
C ASP A 36 -28.41 17.47 1.52
N PHE A 37 -27.64 18.48 1.12
CA PHE A 37 -26.25 18.65 1.50
C PHE A 37 -26.03 18.67 3.02
N GLN A 38 -26.94 19.29 3.78
CA GLN A 38 -26.79 19.47 5.23
C GLN A 38 -26.93 18.14 5.99
N GLN A 39 -27.56 17.13 5.39
CA GLN A 39 -27.69 15.81 6.01
C GLN A 39 -26.41 14.99 5.93
N ALA A 40 -25.41 15.38 5.15
CA ALA A 40 -24.19 14.60 5.00
C ALA A 40 -23.43 14.47 6.33
N ALA A 41 -22.98 13.25 6.63
CA ALA A 41 -22.11 12.96 7.78
C ALA A 41 -20.86 13.85 7.84
N SER A 42 -20.44 14.36 6.68
CA SER A 42 -19.31 15.25 6.49
C SER A 42 -19.41 16.53 7.34
N HIS A 43 -20.61 17.06 7.58
CA HIS A 43 -20.81 18.24 8.43
C HIS A 43 -20.67 17.94 9.93
N ALA A 44 -20.95 16.68 10.32
CA ALA A 44 -20.95 16.25 11.71
C ALA A 44 -19.60 15.73 12.21
N ALA A 45 -18.69 15.37 11.31
CA ALA A 45 -17.37 14.84 11.65
C ALA A 45 -16.50 15.84 12.44
N ALA A 46 -15.43 15.33 13.06
CA ALA A 46 -14.42 16.16 13.73
C ALA A 46 -13.23 16.52 12.81
N GLY A 47 -13.07 15.83 11.68
CA GLY A 47 -11.99 16.11 10.73
C GLY A 47 -10.59 15.71 11.20
N MET A 48 -10.46 14.71 12.08
CA MET A 48 -9.16 14.13 12.43
C MET A 48 -8.60 13.30 11.29
N LEU A 49 -7.28 13.39 11.09
CA LEU A 49 -6.49 12.64 10.11
C LEU A 49 -5.54 11.72 10.87
N ALA A 50 -6.10 10.69 11.49
CA ALA A 50 -5.54 10.06 12.68
C ALA A 50 -5.37 8.53 12.61
N PRO A 51 -4.73 7.96 11.57
CA PRO A 51 -4.57 6.51 11.46
C PRO A 51 -3.86 5.87 12.66
N TYR A 52 -2.86 6.54 13.23
CA TYR A 52 -2.09 5.99 14.34
C TYR A 52 -2.76 6.28 15.69
N ALA A 53 -3.25 7.51 15.91
CA ALA A 53 -3.93 7.84 17.16
C ALA A 53 -5.23 7.03 17.37
N GLU A 54 -5.95 6.69 16.30
CA GLU A 54 -7.11 5.77 16.38
C GLU A 54 -6.72 4.29 16.54
N LYS A 55 -5.41 3.97 16.56
CA LYS A 55 -4.87 2.62 16.70
C LYS A 55 -5.43 1.64 15.67
N ILE A 56 -5.53 2.09 14.41
CA ILE A 56 -5.96 1.22 13.31
C ILE A 56 -4.93 0.08 13.17
N PRO A 57 -5.35 -1.20 13.27
CA PRO A 57 -4.42 -2.31 13.27
C PRO A 57 -3.72 -2.46 11.90
N PRO A 58 -2.50 -3.04 11.86
CA PRO A 58 -1.82 -3.38 10.62
C PRO A 58 -2.72 -4.22 9.70
N SER A 59 -3.21 -3.59 8.64
CA SER A 59 -4.26 -4.11 7.74
C SER A 59 -4.35 -3.25 6.48
N SER A 60 -5.09 -3.71 5.47
CA SER A 60 -5.34 -2.92 4.26
C SER A 60 -6.08 -1.61 4.54
N LEU A 61 -6.85 -1.52 5.64
CA LEU A 61 -7.45 -0.25 6.07
C LEU A 61 -6.38 0.74 6.53
N LEU A 62 -5.40 0.30 7.31
CA LEU A 62 -4.28 1.13 7.72
C LEU A 62 -3.49 1.61 6.50
N ASP A 63 -3.17 0.71 5.56
CA ASP A 63 -2.48 1.06 4.32
C ASP A 63 -3.24 2.13 3.51
N LEU A 64 -4.57 1.98 3.41
CA LEU A 64 -5.44 2.93 2.73
C LEU A 64 -5.45 4.29 3.46
N CYS A 65 -5.53 4.28 4.80
CA CYS A 65 -5.51 5.50 5.61
C CYS A 65 -4.18 6.24 5.51
N LEU A 66 -3.05 5.52 5.58
CA LEU A 66 -1.71 6.11 5.45
C LEU A 66 -1.48 6.68 4.05
N LYS A 67 -1.90 5.98 3.00
CA LYS A 67 -1.89 6.50 1.62
C LYS A 67 -2.71 7.77 1.49
N SER A 68 -3.91 7.81 2.10
CA SER A 68 -4.76 9.00 2.08
C SER A 68 -4.19 10.18 2.86
N ARG A 69 -3.59 9.93 4.04
CA ARG A 69 -2.92 10.96 4.84
C ARG A 69 -1.74 11.57 4.09
N TRP A 70 -0.98 10.76 3.37
CA TRP A 70 0.13 11.23 2.53
C TRP A 70 -0.33 12.15 1.39
N LEU A 71 -1.51 11.89 0.81
CA LEU A 71 -2.09 12.72 -0.25
C LEU A 71 -2.63 14.07 0.26
N TYR A 72 -2.94 14.18 1.56
CA TYR A 72 -3.72 15.29 2.10
C TYR A 72 -3.12 16.69 1.85
N PRO A 73 -1.82 16.95 2.13
CA PRO A 73 -1.24 18.28 1.95
C PRO A 73 -1.35 18.80 0.52
N GLU A 74 -1.09 17.95 -0.47
CA GLU A 74 -1.19 18.34 -1.87
C GLU A 74 -2.66 18.47 -2.31
N TRP A 75 -3.54 17.59 -1.81
CA TRP A 75 -4.95 17.60 -2.16
C TRP A 75 -5.67 18.84 -1.67
N VAL A 76 -5.44 19.26 -0.41
CA VAL A 76 -6.05 20.49 0.12
C VAL A 76 -5.51 21.73 -0.59
N ARG A 77 -4.18 21.79 -0.84
CA ARG A 77 -3.58 22.89 -1.60
C ARG A 77 -4.21 23.05 -2.98
N LYS A 78 -4.45 21.95 -3.71
CA LYS A 78 -5.13 22.00 -5.02
C LYS A 78 -6.54 22.56 -4.91
N ILE A 79 -7.30 22.19 -3.87
CA ILE A 79 -8.66 22.71 -3.65
C ILE A 79 -8.63 24.20 -3.31
N GLU A 80 -7.69 24.61 -2.47
CA GLU A 80 -7.47 26.01 -2.09
C GLU A 80 -7.07 26.85 -3.31
N ASP A 81 -6.13 26.37 -4.13
CA ASP A 81 -5.70 27.02 -5.37
C ASP A 81 -6.88 27.19 -6.36
N LEU A 82 -7.77 26.19 -6.44
CA LEU A 82 -8.94 26.24 -7.34
C LEU A 82 -10.05 27.18 -6.86
N THR A 83 -10.11 27.50 -5.56
CA THR A 83 -11.29 28.16 -4.95
C THR A 83 -10.98 29.46 -4.23
N GLY A 84 -9.74 29.66 -3.79
CA GLY A 84 -9.33 30.70 -2.85
C GLY A 84 -9.85 30.50 -1.42
N LEU A 85 -10.46 29.35 -1.10
CA LEU A 85 -11.07 29.07 0.20
C LEU A 85 -10.17 28.19 1.06
N ASP A 86 -9.78 28.68 2.23
CA ASP A 86 -9.05 27.91 3.25
C ASP A 86 -9.83 26.65 3.68
N THR A 87 -9.17 25.50 3.65
CA THR A 87 -9.74 24.21 4.09
C THR A 87 -9.56 23.97 5.58
N GLY A 88 -8.72 24.74 6.26
CA GLY A 88 -8.37 24.56 7.66
C GLY A 88 -7.54 23.32 7.93
N TYR A 89 -6.72 22.87 6.95
CA TYR A 89 -5.77 21.77 7.14
C TYR A 89 -4.66 22.19 8.12
N HIS A 90 -4.43 21.37 9.14
CA HIS A 90 -3.46 21.66 10.20
C HIS A 90 -2.75 20.38 10.65
N PRO A 91 -1.46 20.17 10.28
CA PRO A 91 -0.65 19.03 10.70
C PRO A 91 -0.11 19.25 12.13
N CYS A 92 -1.01 19.36 13.10
CA CYS A 92 -0.69 19.73 14.47
C CYS A 92 -0.23 18.56 15.37
N GLY A 93 -0.18 17.35 14.84
CA GLY A 93 0.01 16.13 15.63
C GLY A 93 -1.16 15.82 16.57
N ILE A 94 -1.07 14.64 17.19
CA ILE A 94 -2.05 14.14 18.15
C ILE A 94 -1.35 13.54 19.39
N LEU A 95 -1.80 13.94 20.58
CA LEU A 95 -1.44 13.28 21.83
C LEU A 95 -2.50 12.22 22.17
N SER A 96 -2.12 10.95 22.14
CA SER A 96 -2.99 9.83 22.51
C SER A 96 -2.78 9.47 23.98
N LEU A 97 -3.71 9.88 24.83
CA LEU A 97 -3.66 9.78 26.29
C LEU A 97 -4.37 8.52 26.80
N VAL A 98 -3.91 7.98 27.93
CA VAL A 98 -4.53 6.82 28.59
C VAL A 98 -4.61 7.01 30.10
N TYR A 99 -5.57 6.33 30.74
CA TYR A 99 -5.74 6.31 32.20
C TYR A 99 -5.09 5.09 32.88
N GLU A 100 -4.71 4.10 32.09
CA GLU A 100 -4.06 2.88 32.59
C GLU A 100 -2.78 2.63 31.79
N LYS A 101 -1.72 2.25 32.51
CA LYS A 101 -0.41 1.98 31.89
C LYS A 101 -0.50 0.68 31.08
N PRO A 102 -0.13 0.68 29.79
CA PRO A 102 -0.14 -0.53 28.98
C PRO A 102 0.83 -1.59 29.53
N SER A 103 0.51 -2.86 29.28
CA SER A 103 1.36 -4.00 29.68
C SER A 103 2.67 -4.09 28.89
N SER A 104 2.67 -3.62 27.65
CA SER A 104 3.85 -3.50 26.79
C SER A 104 4.01 -2.05 26.34
N LEU A 105 5.20 -1.49 26.51
CA LEU A 105 5.56 -0.16 26.03
C LEU A 105 6.52 -0.30 24.86
N ASP A 106 6.31 0.53 23.84
CA ASP A 106 7.30 0.77 22.80
C ASP A 106 8.21 1.95 23.18
N ASP A 107 9.25 2.17 22.39
CA ASP A 107 10.23 3.26 22.60
C ASP A 107 9.63 4.67 22.41
N THR A 108 8.35 4.78 21.98
CA THR A 108 7.66 6.05 21.74
C THR A 108 6.69 6.45 22.85
N TRP A 109 6.59 5.63 23.91
CA TRP A 109 5.77 5.92 25.08
C TRP A 109 6.29 7.14 25.86
N LEU A 110 5.39 8.05 26.20
CA LEU A 110 5.62 9.19 27.09
C LEU A 110 4.92 8.95 28.42
N ASP A 111 5.68 8.99 29.51
CA ASP A 111 5.10 8.95 30.86
C ASP A 111 4.36 10.24 31.21
N GLN A 112 3.74 10.26 32.39
CA GLN A 112 2.92 11.38 32.86
C GLN A 112 3.70 12.70 32.92
N GLU A 113 4.96 12.69 33.34
CA GLU A 113 5.78 13.90 33.42
C GLU A 113 6.14 14.40 32.01
N SER A 114 6.59 13.49 31.15
CA SER A 114 6.99 13.80 29.77
C SER A 114 5.83 14.32 28.94
N ILE A 115 4.65 13.70 29.04
CA ILE A 115 3.49 14.12 28.24
C ILE A 115 2.92 15.46 28.70
N LYS A 116 3.10 15.81 29.99
CA LYS A 116 2.74 17.15 30.51
C LYS A 116 3.62 18.26 29.96
N LEU A 117 4.85 17.96 29.53
CA LEU A 117 5.69 18.92 28.80
C LEU A 117 5.12 19.24 27.41
N TYR A 118 4.42 18.29 26.81
CA TYR A 118 3.69 18.54 25.57
C TYR A 118 2.41 19.34 25.84
N GLN A 119 1.62 18.97 26.84
CA GLN A 119 0.38 19.66 27.18
C GLN A 119 0.23 19.78 28.70
N SER A 120 0.20 21.01 29.22
CA SER A 120 -0.11 21.26 30.62
C SER A 120 -1.59 20.97 30.92
N ASP A 121 -1.94 20.88 32.21
CA ASP A 121 -3.33 20.85 32.68
C ASP A 121 -4.15 19.63 32.21
N LEU A 122 -3.48 18.55 31.82
CA LEU A 122 -4.11 17.24 31.63
C LEU A 122 -4.72 16.73 32.94
N GLY A 123 -5.79 15.95 32.83
CA GLY A 123 -6.46 15.33 33.97
C GLY A 123 -5.52 14.49 34.84
N LEU A 124 -5.79 14.45 36.15
CA LEU A 124 -4.97 13.72 37.12
C LEU A 124 -4.90 12.21 36.83
N ASP A 125 -5.95 11.67 36.23
CA ASP A 125 -6.06 10.25 35.85
C ASP A 125 -5.18 9.88 34.64
N VAL A 126 -4.63 10.86 33.90
CA VAL A 126 -3.77 10.59 32.74
C VAL A 126 -2.41 10.09 33.23
N VAL A 127 -2.08 8.83 32.93
CA VAL A 127 -0.83 8.18 33.37
C VAL A 127 0.30 8.26 32.33
N GLY A 128 0.00 8.74 31.12
CA GLY A 128 0.93 8.84 30.00
C GLY A 128 0.21 8.70 28.67
N GLY A 129 0.98 8.48 27.59
CA GLY A 129 0.44 8.34 26.26
C GLY A 129 1.50 8.29 25.17
N TRP A 130 1.06 8.54 23.93
CA TRP A 130 1.91 8.58 22.74
C TRP A 130 1.78 9.91 22.02
N TRP A 131 2.85 10.32 21.35
CA TRP A 131 2.88 11.48 20.48
C TRP A 131 2.96 11.04 19.02
N TYR A 132 1.94 11.40 18.23
CA TYR A 132 1.88 11.12 16.80
C TYR A 132 2.01 12.45 16.01
N PRO A 133 3.24 12.87 15.65
CA PRO A 133 3.47 14.15 14.97
C PRO A 133 2.92 14.19 13.54
N ASP A 134 2.82 13.03 12.91
CA ASP A 134 2.42 12.87 11.51
C ASP A 134 0.90 12.86 11.30
N ASP A 135 0.13 12.64 12.38
CA ASP A 135 -1.32 12.74 12.37
C ASP A 135 -1.74 14.22 12.52
N GLY A 136 -2.99 14.55 12.22
CA GLY A 136 -3.43 15.94 12.28
C GLY A 136 -4.91 16.12 12.10
N GLN A 137 -5.30 17.26 11.54
CA GLN A 137 -6.70 17.60 11.31
C GLN A 137 -6.91 18.42 10.05
N VAL A 138 -8.17 18.50 9.66
CA VAL A 138 -8.73 19.50 8.76
C VAL A 138 -10.04 20.00 9.34
N ASP A 139 -10.43 21.26 9.06
CA ASP A 139 -11.80 21.69 9.33
C ASP A 139 -12.73 21.05 8.30
N ASN A 140 -13.46 20.03 8.74
CA ASN A 140 -14.35 19.26 7.88
C ASN A 140 -15.46 20.13 7.25
N ARG A 141 -15.95 21.17 7.94
CA ARG A 141 -17.00 22.03 7.41
C ARG A 141 -16.42 22.96 6.34
N LYS A 142 -15.26 23.57 6.59
CA LYS A 142 -14.55 24.38 5.58
C LYS A 142 -14.17 23.55 4.36
N LEU A 143 -13.59 22.37 4.56
CA LEU A 143 -13.18 21.47 3.48
C LEU A 143 -14.34 21.09 2.56
N VAL A 144 -15.50 20.75 3.12
CA VAL A 144 -16.66 20.35 2.31
C VAL A 144 -17.24 21.53 1.53
N ILE A 145 -17.22 22.74 2.10
CA ILE A 145 -17.59 23.98 1.39
C ILE A 145 -16.60 24.25 0.25
N ALA A 146 -15.29 24.16 0.52
CA ALA A 146 -14.25 24.36 -0.48
C ALA A 146 -14.35 23.31 -1.61
N LEU A 147 -14.59 22.04 -1.29
CA LEU A 147 -14.83 21.00 -2.30
C LEU A 147 -16.07 21.27 -3.16
N ARG A 148 -17.18 21.71 -2.54
CA ARG A 148 -18.38 22.10 -3.28
C ARG A 148 -18.07 23.27 -4.22
N GLN A 149 -17.33 24.27 -3.76
CA GLN A 149 -16.91 25.40 -4.59
C GLN A 149 -15.97 24.97 -5.72
N ALA A 150 -15.05 24.03 -5.46
CA ALA A 150 -14.17 23.48 -6.48
C ALA A 150 -14.97 22.77 -7.57
N ALA A 151 -15.98 21.99 -7.18
CA ALA A 151 -16.90 21.35 -8.13
C ALA A 151 -17.63 22.39 -9.01
N ILE A 152 -18.12 23.49 -8.43
CA ILE A 152 -18.76 24.60 -9.16
C ILE A 152 -17.76 25.24 -10.14
N ASN A 153 -16.57 25.62 -9.66
CA ASN A 153 -15.55 26.29 -10.47
C ASN A 153 -15.08 25.44 -11.66
N LEU A 154 -15.04 24.12 -11.48
CA LEU A 154 -14.70 23.16 -12.54
C LEU A 154 -15.88 22.84 -13.47
N GLY A 155 -17.09 23.31 -13.18
CA GLY A 155 -18.29 23.06 -13.98
C GLY A 155 -18.87 21.65 -13.82
N VAL A 156 -18.80 21.07 -12.63
CA VAL A 156 -19.60 19.90 -12.24
C VAL A 156 -21.06 20.34 -12.11
N ASP A 157 -21.99 19.57 -12.67
CA ASP A 157 -23.41 19.86 -12.57
C ASP A 157 -23.94 19.38 -11.20
N LEU A 158 -24.15 20.31 -10.28
CA LEU A 158 -24.60 20.02 -8.91
C LEU A 158 -26.13 20.20 -8.82
N VAL A 159 -26.85 19.09 -8.73
CA VAL A 159 -28.31 19.09 -8.63
C VAL A 159 -28.73 18.80 -7.19
N GLU A 160 -29.06 19.86 -6.46
CA GLU A 160 -29.53 19.80 -5.07
C GLU A 160 -31.06 19.66 -4.99
N GLY A 161 -31.59 19.12 -3.88
CA GLY A 161 -33.02 18.95 -3.67
C GLY A 161 -33.63 17.76 -4.42
N VAL A 162 -32.79 16.92 -5.05
CA VAL A 162 -33.23 15.77 -5.84
C VAL A 162 -32.97 14.48 -5.08
N THR A 163 -34.05 13.77 -4.77
CA THR A 163 -33.99 12.45 -4.14
C THR A 163 -33.99 11.38 -5.21
N VAL A 164 -32.91 10.61 -5.32
CA VAL A 164 -32.93 9.32 -6.04
C VAL A 164 -33.81 8.37 -5.23
N LYS A 165 -34.87 7.85 -5.85
CA LYS A 165 -35.86 6.96 -5.23
C LYS A 165 -35.58 5.49 -5.57
N ALA A 166 -35.09 5.22 -6.77
CA ALA A 166 -34.75 3.87 -7.23
C ALA A 166 -33.69 3.90 -8.34
N ILE A 167 -32.95 2.80 -8.45
CA ILE A 167 -31.99 2.54 -9.52
C ILE A 167 -32.63 1.50 -10.46
N GLN A 168 -32.97 1.90 -11.69
CA GLN A 168 -33.53 0.97 -12.67
C GLN A 168 -32.41 0.18 -13.33
N GLN A 169 -32.52 -1.15 -13.30
CA GLN A 169 -31.53 -2.06 -13.87
C GLN A 169 -32.13 -2.85 -15.03
N GLN A 170 -31.34 -3.02 -16.09
CA GLN A 170 -31.65 -3.86 -17.23
C GLN A 170 -30.37 -4.57 -17.68
N GLN A 171 -30.42 -5.90 -17.85
CA GLN A 171 -29.29 -6.71 -18.34
C GLN A 171 -27.96 -6.43 -17.60
N HIS A 172 -27.98 -6.48 -16.26
CA HIS A 172 -26.83 -6.22 -15.38
C HIS A 172 -26.22 -4.80 -15.45
N LYS A 173 -26.92 -3.85 -16.07
CA LYS A 173 -26.53 -2.44 -16.09
C LYS A 173 -27.62 -1.55 -15.51
N VAL A 174 -27.22 -0.48 -14.87
CA VAL A 174 -28.12 0.63 -14.54
C VAL A 174 -28.50 1.32 -15.84
N LYS A 175 -29.80 1.44 -16.08
CA LYS A 175 -30.38 2.13 -17.23
C LYS A 175 -30.65 3.59 -16.90
N SER A 176 -31.34 3.84 -15.79
CA SER A 176 -31.70 5.18 -15.35
C SER A 176 -31.87 5.25 -13.83
N LEU A 177 -31.83 6.47 -13.30
CA LEU A 177 -32.19 6.78 -11.91
C LEU A 177 -33.57 7.41 -11.89
N LEU A 178 -34.50 6.81 -11.14
CA LEU A 178 -35.78 7.43 -10.84
C LEU A 178 -35.60 8.41 -9.69
N THR A 179 -35.94 9.68 -9.92
CA THR A 179 -35.76 10.73 -8.91
C THR A 179 -37.07 11.45 -8.57
N SER A 180 -37.02 12.37 -7.61
CA SER A 180 -38.12 13.32 -7.36
C SER A 180 -38.31 14.34 -8.48
N ASN A 181 -37.34 14.48 -9.39
CA ASN A 181 -37.33 15.47 -10.46
C ASN A 181 -37.11 14.81 -11.84
N GLY A 182 -37.84 13.72 -12.11
CA GLY A 182 -37.76 12.97 -13.36
C GLY A 182 -36.69 11.87 -13.36
N GLU A 183 -36.37 11.39 -14.57
CA GLU A 183 -35.37 10.35 -14.80
C GLU A 183 -34.03 10.93 -15.23
N TYR A 184 -32.94 10.32 -14.75
CA TYR A 184 -31.58 10.68 -15.13
C TYR A 184 -30.84 9.47 -15.70
N GLU A 185 -30.23 9.65 -16.86
CA GLU A 185 -29.45 8.63 -17.56
C GLU A 185 -27.97 9.03 -17.61
N ALA A 186 -27.08 8.04 -17.55
CA ALA A 186 -25.64 8.21 -17.67
C ALA A 186 -24.99 6.88 -18.07
N GLN A 187 -23.75 6.95 -18.54
CA GLN A 187 -23.00 5.74 -18.87
C GLN A 187 -22.46 5.04 -17.64
N THR A 188 -22.04 5.82 -16.63
CA THR A 188 -21.50 5.30 -15.36
C THR A 188 -22.16 5.98 -14.17
N TYR A 189 -22.43 5.20 -13.13
CA TYR A 189 -23.05 5.66 -11.88
C TYR A 189 -22.12 5.38 -10.70
N ILE A 190 -22.05 6.31 -9.77
CA ILE A 190 -21.24 6.17 -8.55
C ILE A 190 -22.14 6.38 -7.34
N LEU A 191 -22.36 5.33 -6.55
CA LEU A 191 -23.14 5.40 -5.32
C LEU A 191 -22.25 5.84 -4.15
N ALA A 192 -22.45 7.08 -3.71
CA ALA A 192 -21.71 7.74 -2.62
C ALA A 192 -22.66 8.33 -1.54
N SER A 193 -23.83 7.71 -1.35
CA SER A 193 -24.92 8.22 -0.52
C SER A 193 -24.81 7.88 0.97
N GLY A 194 -23.60 7.60 1.48
CA GLY A 194 -23.32 7.41 2.90
C GLY A 194 -24.25 6.40 3.58
N SER A 195 -24.80 6.76 4.76
CA SER A 195 -25.67 5.88 5.56
C SER A 195 -27.00 5.56 4.88
N TRP A 196 -27.38 6.33 3.86
CA TRP A 196 -28.64 6.16 3.12
C TRP A 196 -28.54 5.14 1.99
N ALA A 197 -27.36 4.61 1.70
CA ALA A 197 -27.16 3.68 0.59
C ALA A 197 -28.06 2.43 0.66
N SER A 198 -28.34 1.94 1.87
CA SER A 198 -29.23 0.78 2.08
C SER A 198 -30.70 1.03 1.74
N GLN A 199 -31.11 2.29 1.54
CA GLN A 199 -32.44 2.64 1.04
C GLN A 199 -32.56 2.47 -0.49
N LEU A 200 -31.42 2.41 -1.20
CA LEU A 200 -31.36 2.28 -2.66
C LEU A 200 -30.98 0.88 -3.13
N LEU A 201 -30.11 0.20 -2.38
CA LEU A 201 -29.63 -1.15 -2.68
C LEU A 201 -29.54 -1.98 -1.39
N PRO A 202 -29.69 -3.31 -1.46
CA PRO A 202 -29.55 -4.21 -0.31
C PRO A 202 -28.07 -4.41 0.08
N ILE A 203 -27.37 -3.31 0.38
CA ILE A 203 -25.96 -3.28 0.80
C ILE A 203 -25.92 -3.11 2.32
N PRO A 204 -25.02 -3.80 3.05
CA PRO A 204 -24.98 -3.78 4.52
C PRO A 204 -24.37 -2.49 5.10
N VAL A 205 -24.90 -1.33 4.71
CA VAL A 205 -24.54 -0.03 5.28
C VAL A 205 -25.68 0.44 6.19
N HIS A 206 -25.35 0.81 7.43
CA HIS A 206 -26.32 1.25 8.43
C HIS A 206 -25.88 2.55 9.13
N PRO A 207 -26.83 3.37 9.63
CA PRO A 207 -26.51 4.59 10.35
C PRO A 207 -25.97 4.29 11.76
N ILE A 208 -24.84 4.90 12.11
CA ILE A 208 -24.34 4.95 13.49
C ILE A 208 -24.37 6.41 13.93
N LYS A 209 -25.24 6.75 14.88
CA LYS A 209 -25.39 8.13 15.35
C LYS A 209 -24.18 8.51 16.21
N GLY A 210 -23.63 9.70 15.96
CA GLY A 210 -22.67 10.36 16.82
C GLY A 210 -23.14 11.74 17.21
N GLN A 211 -23.15 12.00 18.51
CA GLN A 211 -23.38 13.32 19.10
C GLN A 211 -22.04 14.01 19.33
N MET A 212 -22.06 15.32 19.21
CA MET A 212 -20.89 16.21 19.23
C MET A 212 -21.23 17.51 19.97
N ALA A 213 -20.21 18.14 20.52
CA ALA A 213 -20.29 19.48 21.07
C ALA A 213 -19.07 20.31 20.65
N ALA A 214 -19.19 21.63 20.68
CA ALA A 214 -18.06 22.53 20.61
C ALA A 214 -18.11 23.52 21.76
N LEU A 215 -16.95 23.81 22.31
CA LEU A 215 -16.74 24.87 23.29
C LEU A 215 -15.98 26.02 22.66
N ARG A 216 -16.10 27.21 23.25
CA ARG A 216 -15.26 28.36 22.92
C ARG A 216 -14.02 28.36 23.82
N MET A 217 -12.84 28.18 23.23
CA MET A 217 -11.58 28.30 23.98
C MET A 217 -11.38 29.76 24.43
N PRO A 218 -10.95 30.00 25.67
CA PRO A 218 -10.49 31.32 26.08
C PRO A 218 -9.20 31.65 25.33
N ILE A 219 -9.05 32.90 24.92
CA ILE A 219 -7.82 33.43 24.34
C ILE A 219 -7.12 34.19 25.47
N ASP A 220 -5.91 33.78 25.84
CA ASP A 220 -5.12 34.51 26.84
C ASP A 220 -4.59 35.82 26.24
N SER A 221 -4.11 36.71 27.10
CA SER A 221 -3.46 37.99 26.80
C SER A 221 -2.37 37.92 25.71
N ASP A 222 -1.67 36.79 25.61
CA ASP A 222 -0.64 36.54 24.58
C ASP A 222 -1.19 35.96 23.25
N ASN A 223 -2.51 35.83 23.10
CA ASN A 223 -3.20 35.22 21.95
C ASN A 223 -2.81 33.76 21.65
N ILE A 224 -2.28 33.04 22.64
CA ILE A 224 -1.93 31.61 22.51
C ILE A 224 -3.12 30.78 23.00
N PRO A 225 -3.71 29.90 22.16
CA PRO A 225 -4.81 29.05 22.60
C PRO A 225 -4.30 27.96 23.56
N PRO A 226 -5.09 27.58 24.59
CA PRO A 226 -4.68 26.58 25.58
C PRO A 226 -4.37 25.20 25.00
N LEU A 227 -5.01 24.85 23.88
CA LEU A 227 -4.78 23.63 23.13
C LEU A 227 -4.35 23.98 21.70
N GLN A 228 -3.17 23.50 21.31
CA GLN A 228 -2.62 23.70 19.96
C GLN A 228 -2.61 22.42 19.11
N ARG A 229 -2.89 21.28 19.74
CA ARG A 229 -2.89 19.94 19.14
C ARG A 229 -4.07 19.13 19.64
N ILE A 230 -4.38 18.05 18.93
CA ILE A 230 -5.50 17.18 19.29
C ILE A 230 -5.13 16.37 20.53
N LEU A 231 -6.06 16.31 21.49
CA LEU A 231 -6.01 15.35 22.58
C LEU A 231 -6.96 14.20 22.24
N PHE A 232 -6.43 12.99 22.14
CA PHE A 232 -7.20 11.78 21.91
C PHE A 232 -7.14 10.91 23.17
N GLY A 233 -8.26 10.74 23.85
CA GLY A 233 -8.34 10.00 25.11
C GLY A 233 -9.27 8.79 25.02
N PRO A 234 -9.42 8.03 26.13
CA PRO A 234 -10.34 6.90 26.18
C PRO A 234 -11.78 7.36 25.90
N GLN A 235 -12.31 6.96 24.74
CA GLN A 235 -13.68 7.26 24.29
C GLN A 235 -14.03 8.75 24.19
N THR A 236 -13.04 9.62 23.98
CA THR A 236 -13.22 11.05 23.76
C THR A 236 -12.05 11.63 22.95
N TYR A 237 -12.27 12.72 22.24
CA TYR A 237 -11.23 13.50 21.59
C TYR A 237 -11.59 14.98 21.60
N LEU A 238 -10.55 15.82 21.70
CA LEU A 238 -10.62 17.28 21.77
C LEU A 238 -9.81 17.83 20.60
N VAL A 239 -10.48 18.47 19.64
CA VAL A 239 -9.88 18.95 18.39
C VAL A 239 -9.93 20.48 18.37
N PRO A 240 -8.81 21.18 18.66
CA PRO A 240 -8.78 22.64 18.65
C PRO A 240 -8.77 23.18 17.22
N ARG A 241 -9.64 24.15 16.94
CA ARG A 241 -9.71 24.87 15.67
C ARG A 241 -8.99 26.21 15.78
N GLN A 242 -8.47 26.66 14.64
CA GLN A 242 -7.78 27.96 14.54
C GLN A 242 -8.72 29.16 14.76
N ASP A 243 -10.03 28.97 14.60
CA ASP A 243 -11.02 30.00 14.88
C ASP A 243 -11.41 30.09 16.36
N GLY A 244 -10.75 29.32 17.25
CA GLY A 244 -10.98 29.32 18.69
C GLY A 244 -12.03 28.32 19.20
N ARG A 245 -12.65 27.53 18.32
CA ARG A 245 -13.55 26.43 18.75
C ARG A 245 -12.74 25.22 19.21
N LEU A 246 -13.21 24.54 20.26
CA LEU A 246 -12.75 23.20 20.63
C LEU A 246 -13.87 22.19 20.34
N ILE A 247 -13.63 21.29 19.38
CA ILE A 247 -14.59 20.23 19.05
C ILE A 247 -14.41 19.06 20.02
N ILE A 248 -15.51 18.60 20.59
CA ILE A 248 -15.59 17.44 21.49
C ILE A 248 -16.40 16.36 20.80
N GLY A 249 -15.80 15.17 20.68
CA GLY A 249 -16.51 14.01 20.16
C GLY A 249 -16.00 12.69 20.77
N ALA A 250 -16.71 11.59 20.61
CA ALA A 250 -18.11 11.51 20.18
C ALA A 250 -18.81 10.33 20.84
N THR A 251 -20.14 10.36 20.88
CA THR A 251 -20.93 9.15 21.10
C THR A 251 -20.89 8.24 19.86
N SER A 252 -21.22 6.97 20.06
CA SER A 252 -21.42 5.98 18.99
C SER A 252 -22.63 5.12 19.33
N GLU A 253 -23.74 5.32 18.62
CA GLU A 253 -25.05 4.79 18.99
C GLU A 253 -25.70 4.04 17.81
N LYS A 254 -25.99 2.75 18.00
CA LYS A 254 -26.73 1.92 17.04
C LYS A 254 -28.25 2.04 17.27
N VAL A 255 -28.78 3.24 17.05
CA VAL A 255 -30.18 3.61 17.36
C VAL A 255 -31.05 3.80 16.11
N GLY A 256 -30.58 3.33 14.94
CA GLY A 256 -31.23 3.54 13.66
C GLY A 256 -31.22 5.01 13.25
N TRP A 257 -32.36 5.53 12.80
CA TRP A 257 -32.52 6.90 12.31
C TRP A 257 -33.03 7.90 13.36
N LYS A 258 -32.93 7.58 14.65
CA LYS A 258 -33.31 8.52 15.72
C LYS A 258 -32.42 9.76 15.66
N THR A 259 -33.04 10.93 15.52
CA THR A 259 -32.34 12.22 15.38
C THR A 259 -32.14 12.89 16.73
N GLY A 260 -31.30 13.93 16.76
CA GLY A 260 -31.12 14.79 17.92
C GLY A 260 -30.02 14.35 18.89
N ASN A 261 -29.52 15.35 19.61
CA ASN A 261 -28.71 15.14 20.81
C ASN A 261 -29.61 14.77 21.99
N THR A 262 -29.07 13.99 22.92
CA THR A 262 -29.74 13.58 24.15
C THR A 262 -29.02 14.20 25.35
N PRO A 263 -29.72 14.53 26.45
CA PRO A 263 -29.08 15.00 27.67
C PRO A 263 -27.99 14.06 28.18
N ASP A 264 -28.24 12.75 28.14
CA ASP A 264 -27.28 11.69 28.52
C ASP A 264 -26.03 11.67 27.63
N GLY A 265 -26.21 11.84 26.31
CA GLY A 265 -25.09 11.89 25.36
C GLY A 265 -24.22 13.12 25.59
N LEU A 266 -24.84 14.30 25.78
CA LEU A 266 -24.12 15.54 26.07
C LEU A 266 -23.41 15.49 27.43
N GLN A 267 -24.08 14.98 28.46
CA GLN A 267 -23.47 14.77 29.78
C GLN A 267 -22.24 13.86 29.65
N THR A 268 -22.35 12.75 28.94
CA THR A 268 -21.25 11.81 28.70
C THR A 268 -20.07 12.48 27.99
N LEU A 269 -20.32 13.23 26.91
CA LEU A 269 -19.28 13.95 26.17
C LEU A 269 -18.53 14.95 27.06
N LEU A 270 -19.27 15.81 27.76
CA LEU A 270 -18.70 16.84 28.61
C LEU A 270 -17.94 16.23 29.78
N SER A 271 -18.48 15.19 30.41
CA SER A 271 -17.84 14.54 31.56
C SER A 271 -16.49 13.93 31.18
N ARG A 272 -16.42 13.21 30.05
CA ARG A 272 -15.17 12.64 29.53
C ARG A 272 -14.18 13.70 29.10
N ALA A 273 -14.66 14.77 28.47
CA ALA A 273 -13.82 15.89 28.11
C ALA A 273 -13.20 16.54 29.35
N ILE A 274 -14.00 16.89 30.37
CA ILE A 274 -13.54 17.49 31.62
C ILE A 274 -12.55 16.57 32.33
N GLN A 275 -12.80 15.26 32.34
CA GLN A 275 -11.86 14.30 32.91
C GLN A 275 -10.50 14.32 32.19
N LEU A 276 -10.49 14.40 30.86
CA LEU A 276 -9.26 14.41 30.07
C LEU A 276 -8.49 15.74 30.20
N TYR A 277 -9.21 16.88 30.21
CA TYR A 277 -8.66 18.22 30.27
C TYR A 277 -9.53 19.14 31.16
N PRO A 278 -9.32 19.15 32.49
CA PRO A 278 -10.17 19.85 33.46
C PRO A 278 -10.46 21.33 33.23
N PRO A 279 -9.56 22.15 32.65
CA PRO A 279 -9.85 23.58 32.42
C PRO A 279 -11.12 23.85 31.61
N LEU A 280 -11.56 22.90 30.78
CA LEU A 280 -12.72 23.10 29.91
C LEU A 280 -14.06 23.17 30.65
N LYS A 281 -14.11 22.81 31.94
CA LYS A 281 -15.33 22.89 32.76
C LYS A 281 -15.92 24.30 32.83
N ASP A 282 -15.08 25.32 32.65
CA ASP A 282 -15.44 26.74 32.75
C ASP A 282 -15.60 27.39 31.35
N TRP A 283 -15.49 26.62 30.27
CA TRP A 283 -15.53 27.15 28.91
C TRP A 283 -16.98 27.18 28.37
N PRO A 284 -17.40 28.26 27.67
CA PRO A 284 -18.74 28.34 27.12
C PRO A 284 -19.03 27.24 26.09
N ILE A 285 -20.18 26.58 26.21
CA ILE A 285 -20.70 25.71 25.15
C ILE A 285 -21.18 26.59 24.00
N GLU A 286 -20.66 26.33 22.80
CA GLU A 286 -20.96 27.14 21.62
C GLU A 286 -22.01 26.49 20.72
N GLU A 287 -21.85 25.20 20.43
CA GLU A 287 -22.80 24.46 19.60
C GLU A 287 -22.85 22.99 20.01
N THR A 288 -23.98 22.34 19.75
CA THR A 288 -24.11 20.89 19.81
C THR A 288 -24.80 20.38 18.57
N TRP A 289 -24.34 19.27 18.03
CA TRP A 289 -24.92 18.68 16.81
C TRP A 289 -24.73 17.17 16.81
N TRP A 290 -25.29 16.51 15.80
CA TRP A 290 -25.20 15.07 15.62
C TRP A 290 -25.11 14.72 14.13
N GLY A 291 -24.75 13.48 13.83
CA GLY A 291 -24.80 12.96 12.46
C GLY A 291 -24.77 11.43 12.40
N PHE A 292 -25.10 10.88 11.23
CA PHE A 292 -25.07 9.44 10.97
C PHE A 292 -23.83 9.03 10.21
N ARG A 293 -22.97 8.22 10.83
CA ARG A 293 -21.82 7.61 10.18
C ARG A 293 -22.27 6.40 9.34
N PRO A 294 -21.70 6.18 8.15
CA PRO A 294 -22.01 5.01 7.34
C PRO A 294 -21.22 3.80 7.85
N GLY A 295 -21.81 3.03 8.76
CA GLY A 295 -21.19 1.82 9.31
C GLY A 295 -21.45 0.58 8.45
N THR A 296 -20.49 -0.33 8.43
CA THR A 296 -20.57 -1.68 7.83
C THR A 296 -20.32 -2.74 8.92
N PRO A 297 -20.70 -4.02 8.71
CA PRO A 297 -20.53 -5.05 9.73
C PRO A 297 -19.07 -5.28 10.17
N ASP A 298 -18.13 -5.05 9.28
CA ASP A 298 -16.68 -5.21 9.50
C ASP A 298 -15.96 -3.87 9.70
N GLU A 299 -16.69 -2.76 9.73
CA GLU A 299 -16.18 -1.39 9.82
C GLU A 299 -15.24 -0.95 8.68
N LEU A 300 -15.17 -1.73 7.59
CA LEU A 300 -14.40 -1.40 6.38
C LEU A 300 -15.28 -0.71 5.33
N PRO A 301 -14.74 0.22 4.52
CA PRO A 301 -15.49 0.83 3.44
C PRO A 301 -15.87 -0.19 2.35
N ILE A 302 -16.85 0.17 1.53
CA ILE A 302 -17.27 -0.58 0.35
C ILE A 302 -16.89 0.24 -0.88
N LEU A 303 -15.81 -0.17 -1.56
CA LEU A 303 -15.20 0.55 -2.67
C LEU A 303 -15.07 -0.36 -3.90
N GLY A 304 -15.37 0.17 -5.07
CA GLY A 304 -15.13 -0.50 -6.36
C GLY A 304 -16.40 -0.88 -7.11
N THR A 305 -16.27 -1.74 -8.11
CA THR A 305 -17.39 -2.18 -8.96
C THR A 305 -18.43 -2.96 -8.13
N SER A 306 -19.71 -2.69 -8.35
CA SER A 306 -20.81 -3.52 -7.85
C SER A 306 -21.05 -4.75 -8.75
N SER A 307 -22.07 -5.53 -8.44
CA SER A 307 -22.59 -6.58 -9.34
C SER A 307 -23.24 -6.05 -10.62
N CYS A 308 -23.49 -4.74 -10.71
CA CYS A 308 -23.91 -4.06 -11.95
C CYS A 308 -22.71 -3.40 -12.62
N ASP A 309 -22.50 -3.68 -13.91
CA ASP A 309 -21.26 -3.36 -14.63
C ASP A 309 -20.89 -1.87 -14.61
N ASN A 310 -21.89 -1.00 -14.72
CA ASN A 310 -21.73 0.45 -14.79
C ASN A 310 -22.07 1.18 -13.48
N LEU A 311 -22.12 0.45 -12.36
CA LEU A 311 -22.34 1.02 -11.03
C LEU A 311 -21.14 0.76 -10.13
N ILE A 312 -20.56 1.85 -9.64
CA ILE A 312 -19.43 1.87 -8.72
C ILE A 312 -19.92 2.24 -7.31
N LEU A 313 -19.37 1.60 -6.29
CA LEU A 313 -19.67 1.84 -4.89
C LEU A 313 -18.52 2.64 -4.24
N ALA A 314 -18.87 3.66 -3.45
CA ALA A 314 -17.95 4.41 -2.62
C ALA A 314 -18.63 4.76 -1.28
N LEU A 315 -18.78 3.75 -0.42
CA LEU A 315 -19.63 3.80 0.77
C LEU A 315 -18.89 3.32 2.02
N GLY A 316 -19.54 3.44 3.19
CA GLY A 316 -19.13 2.68 4.38
C GLY A 316 -17.88 3.19 5.10
N HIS A 317 -17.41 4.41 4.86
CA HIS A 317 -16.19 4.94 5.47
C HIS A 317 -16.24 5.18 6.99
N TYR A 318 -17.37 4.87 7.64
CA TYR A 318 -17.61 4.97 9.08
C TYR A 318 -17.02 6.23 9.74
N ARG A 319 -15.88 6.10 10.44
CA ARG A 319 -15.20 7.18 11.17
C ARG A 319 -14.13 7.90 10.37
N ASN A 320 -13.69 7.32 9.25
CA ASN A 320 -12.52 7.75 8.49
C ASN A 320 -12.87 8.42 7.15
N GLY A 321 -14.13 8.79 6.91
CA GLY A 321 -14.56 9.39 5.65
C GLY A 321 -13.84 10.70 5.28
N ILE A 322 -13.51 11.54 6.26
CA ILE A 322 -12.74 12.77 6.01
C ILE A 322 -11.29 12.44 5.61
N LEU A 323 -10.66 11.54 6.36
CA LEU A 323 -9.30 11.07 6.08
C LEU A 323 -9.19 10.38 4.73
N LEU A 324 -10.16 9.52 4.39
CA LEU A 324 -10.15 8.66 3.20
C LEU A 324 -10.66 9.33 1.93
N ALA A 325 -11.17 10.56 1.99
CA ALA A 325 -11.70 11.27 0.83
C ALA A 325 -10.70 11.37 -0.35
N PRO A 326 -9.44 11.84 -0.18
CA PRO A 326 -8.52 11.98 -1.30
C PRO A 326 -8.16 10.64 -1.95
N VAL A 327 -7.83 9.61 -1.16
CA VAL A 327 -7.49 8.30 -1.74
C VAL A 327 -8.70 7.66 -2.40
N THR A 328 -9.90 7.79 -1.82
CA THR A 328 -11.13 7.25 -2.42
C THR A 328 -11.40 7.91 -3.76
N ALA A 329 -11.29 9.25 -3.84
CA ALA A 329 -11.46 9.99 -5.08
C ALA A 329 -10.50 9.51 -6.17
N SER A 330 -9.19 9.47 -5.86
CA SER A 330 -8.19 9.03 -6.82
C SER A 330 -8.40 7.57 -7.27
N LEU A 331 -8.73 6.66 -6.36
CA LEU A 331 -8.90 5.24 -6.69
C LEU A 331 -10.15 4.99 -7.54
N ILE A 332 -11.27 5.64 -7.20
CA ILE A 332 -12.51 5.53 -7.95
C ILE A 332 -12.40 6.21 -9.31
N ALA A 333 -11.77 7.38 -9.41
CA ALA A 333 -11.53 8.02 -10.70
C ALA A 333 -10.61 7.17 -11.60
N ASN A 334 -9.57 6.55 -11.06
CA ASN A 334 -8.72 5.60 -11.80
C ASN A 334 -9.53 4.40 -12.31
N LEU A 335 -10.40 3.84 -11.46
CA LEU A 335 -11.26 2.73 -11.82
C LEU A 335 -12.23 3.10 -12.96
N VAL A 336 -12.90 4.24 -12.85
CA VAL A 336 -13.91 4.71 -13.81
C VAL A 336 -13.29 5.08 -15.16
N LEU A 337 -12.16 5.80 -15.18
CA LEU A 337 -11.61 6.36 -16.41
C LEU A 337 -10.63 5.44 -17.13
N GLN A 338 -9.90 4.62 -16.39
CA GLN A 338 -8.80 3.82 -16.95
C GLN A 338 -9.06 2.32 -16.86
N GLY A 339 -10.15 1.90 -16.23
CA GLY A 339 -10.38 0.50 -15.87
C GLY A 339 -9.27 -0.07 -14.96
N LYS A 340 -8.44 0.80 -14.35
CA LYS A 340 -7.32 0.39 -13.51
C LYS A 340 -7.83 0.21 -12.08
N THR A 341 -7.89 -1.05 -11.64
CA THR A 341 -8.21 -1.37 -10.26
C THR A 341 -6.92 -1.44 -9.45
N ASP A 342 -6.77 -0.56 -8.46
CA ASP A 342 -5.68 -0.65 -7.48
C ASP A 342 -5.89 -1.91 -6.61
N PRO A 343 -4.85 -2.73 -6.35
CA PRO A 343 -4.97 -3.93 -5.52
C PRO A 343 -5.62 -3.69 -4.16
N LEU A 344 -5.49 -2.49 -3.58
CA LEU A 344 -6.14 -2.11 -2.32
C LEU A 344 -7.67 -2.23 -2.41
N LEU A 345 -8.29 -1.92 -3.56
CA LEU A 345 -9.75 -1.99 -3.74
C LEU A 345 -10.31 -3.41 -3.60
N ASN A 346 -9.50 -4.45 -3.82
CA ASN A 346 -9.97 -5.83 -3.77
C ASN A 346 -10.45 -6.24 -2.37
N GLN A 347 -9.86 -5.68 -1.32
CA GLN A 347 -10.25 -5.95 0.07
C GLN A 347 -11.52 -5.19 0.48
N PHE A 348 -11.93 -4.19 -0.31
CA PHE A 348 -13.06 -3.31 0.00
C PHE A 348 -14.28 -3.55 -0.90
N ARG A 349 -14.28 -4.58 -1.75
CA ARG A 349 -15.46 -4.89 -2.58
C ARG A 349 -16.62 -5.44 -1.74
N ASP A 350 -17.83 -5.29 -2.25
CA ASP A 350 -19.08 -5.74 -1.61
C ASP A 350 -19.23 -7.27 -1.52
N PHE A 351 -18.61 -8.03 -2.43
CA PHE A 351 -18.68 -9.50 -2.47
C PHE A 351 -18.23 -10.18 -1.16
N ARG A 352 -17.46 -9.49 -0.31
CA ARG A 352 -17.04 -10.01 0.99
C ARG A 352 -18.20 -10.23 1.97
N PHE A 353 -19.35 -9.60 1.70
CA PHE A 353 -20.59 -9.79 2.46
C PHE A 353 -21.55 -10.79 1.83
N SER A 354 -21.24 -11.30 0.63
CA SER A 354 -22.02 -12.38 0.05
C SER A 354 -21.80 -13.64 0.89
N PRO A 355 -22.85 -14.42 1.20
CA PRO A 355 -22.67 -15.69 1.88
C PRO A 355 -21.72 -16.56 1.05
N LYS A 356 -20.63 -17.01 1.67
CA LYS A 356 -19.83 -18.10 1.09
C LYS A 356 -20.80 -19.22 0.79
N SER A 357 -20.95 -19.60 -0.48
CA SER A 357 -21.62 -20.84 -0.84
C SER A 357 -21.01 -21.94 0.02
N SER A 358 -21.79 -22.45 0.97
CA SER A 358 -21.46 -23.61 1.76
C SER A 358 -21.59 -24.82 0.84
N THR A 359 -20.62 -25.04 -0.04
CA THR A 359 -20.38 -26.37 -0.57
C THR A 359 -19.73 -27.20 0.53
N ASN A 360 -20.55 -27.66 1.48
CA ASN A 360 -20.24 -28.91 2.15
C ASN A 360 -20.23 -29.97 1.04
N PRO A 361 -19.12 -30.70 0.83
CA PRO A 361 -19.17 -31.82 -0.09
C PRO A 361 -20.19 -32.81 0.45
N ILE A 362 -21.22 -33.07 -0.36
CA ILE A 362 -22.16 -34.15 -0.13
C ILE A 362 -21.32 -35.43 -0.12
N MET A 363 -21.16 -36.03 1.06
CA MET A 363 -20.69 -37.40 1.21
C MET A 363 -21.71 -38.32 0.56
N LEU A 364 -21.51 -38.61 -0.73
CA LEU A 364 -22.12 -39.76 -1.37
C LEU A 364 -21.30 -40.99 -0.96
N ASN A 365 -21.89 -41.83 -0.12
CA ASN A 365 -21.46 -43.20 0.07
C ASN A 365 -21.48 -43.91 -1.29
N SER A 366 -20.33 -44.08 -1.92
CA SER A 366 -20.13 -45.10 -2.94
C SER A 366 -19.01 -46.01 -2.48
N ALA A 367 -19.36 -47.27 -2.28
CA ALA A 367 -18.51 -48.36 -1.85
C ALA A 367 -17.16 -48.39 -2.60
N ALA A 368 -16.13 -48.78 -1.85
CA ALA A 368 -14.79 -49.02 -2.34
C ALA A 368 -14.79 -49.92 -3.59
N MET A 369 -14.17 -49.44 -4.67
CA MET A 369 -13.55 -50.29 -5.68
C MET A 369 -12.09 -49.88 -5.85
N PRO A 370 -11.18 -50.85 -6.05
CA PRO A 370 -9.75 -50.60 -5.93
C PRO A 370 -9.22 -49.99 -7.22
N LEU A 371 -8.66 -48.78 -7.11
CA LEU A 371 -7.84 -48.22 -8.18
C LEU A 371 -6.48 -48.92 -8.18
N THR A 372 -6.30 -49.72 -9.22
CA THR A 372 -5.07 -50.40 -9.59
C THR A 372 -4.00 -49.35 -9.82
N ILE A 373 -2.92 -49.42 -9.05
CA ILE A 373 -1.72 -48.59 -9.26
C ILE A 373 -1.11 -49.03 -10.60
N PHE A 374 -1.30 -48.23 -11.64
CA PHE A 374 -0.49 -48.35 -12.84
C PHE A 374 0.93 -47.89 -12.51
N ASN A 375 1.82 -48.86 -12.36
CA ASN A 375 3.26 -48.67 -12.54
C ASN A 375 3.51 -48.31 -14.02
N GLY A 376 3.35 -47.03 -14.33
CA GLY A 376 3.78 -46.42 -15.60
C GLY A 376 5.21 -45.93 -15.46
N LYS A 377 6.12 -46.61 -16.15
CA LYS A 377 7.54 -46.27 -16.30
C LYS A 377 7.73 -44.78 -16.62
N ASN A 378 8.81 -44.22 -16.08
CA ASN A 378 9.49 -43.03 -16.58
C ASN A 378 9.47 -42.97 -18.11
N THR A 379 8.62 -42.12 -18.66
CA THR A 379 8.80 -41.54 -19.98
C THR A 379 8.93 -40.04 -19.76
N GLN A 380 10.18 -39.57 -19.76
CA GLN A 380 10.50 -38.16 -19.98
C GLN A 380 9.86 -37.76 -21.32
N SER A 381 8.71 -37.11 -21.23
CA SER A 381 8.15 -36.34 -22.32
C SER A 381 8.99 -35.07 -22.42
N GLU A 382 10.04 -35.12 -23.25
CA GLU A 382 10.76 -33.94 -23.74
C GLU A 382 9.77 -33.04 -24.50
N LEU A 383 9.11 -32.16 -23.77
CA LEU A 383 8.56 -30.95 -24.35
C LEU A 383 9.76 -30.10 -24.75
N ILE A 384 10.09 -30.12 -26.05
CA ILE A 384 11.10 -29.26 -26.66
C ILE A 384 10.64 -27.81 -26.46
N THR A 385 10.99 -27.25 -25.31
CA THR A 385 11.05 -25.82 -25.08
C THR A 385 12.34 -25.34 -25.74
N PRO A 386 12.35 -24.19 -26.44
CA PRO A 386 13.60 -23.53 -26.76
C PRO A 386 14.42 -23.46 -25.47
N SER A 387 15.71 -23.79 -25.50
CA SER A 387 16.53 -23.88 -24.29
C SER A 387 16.55 -22.53 -23.56
N ASP A 388 15.64 -22.35 -22.60
CA ASP A 388 15.52 -21.13 -21.79
C ASP A 388 16.56 -21.16 -20.65
N GLU A 389 17.81 -21.37 -21.04
CA GLU A 389 18.95 -21.41 -20.13
C GLU A 389 19.38 -19.98 -19.78
N LEU A 390 19.72 -19.73 -18.51
CA LEU A 390 20.34 -18.47 -18.12
C LEU A 390 21.80 -18.47 -18.58
N VAL A 391 22.17 -17.52 -19.43
CA VAL A 391 23.55 -17.34 -19.89
C VAL A 391 24.07 -15.98 -19.43
N ILE A 392 25.16 -15.97 -18.65
CA ILE A 392 25.85 -14.73 -18.25
C ILE A 392 27.31 -14.88 -18.63
N ALA A 393 27.87 -13.90 -19.35
CA ALA A 393 29.25 -13.89 -19.84
C ALA A 393 29.64 -15.22 -20.55
N GLY A 394 28.73 -15.80 -21.34
CA GLY A 394 28.93 -17.06 -22.07
C GLY A 394 28.80 -18.34 -21.24
N ARG A 395 28.60 -18.24 -19.92
CA ARG A 395 28.42 -19.39 -19.02
C ARG A 395 26.94 -19.69 -18.78
N LYS A 396 26.57 -20.96 -18.87
CA LYS A 396 25.20 -21.46 -18.64
C LYS A 396 24.95 -21.77 -17.17
N PHE A 397 23.78 -21.41 -16.66
CA PHE A 397 23.36 -21.67 -15.30
C PHE A 397 21.99 -22.37 -15.26
N ARG A 398 21.89 -23.44 -14.48
CA ARG A 398 20.66 -24.23 -14.29
C ARG A 398 19.62 -23.58 -13.37
N SER A 399 20.00 -22.52 -12.66
CA SER A 399 19.15 -21.80 -11.73
C SER A 399 19.22 -20.32 -12.00
N ARG A 400 18.05 -19.67 -11.95
CA ARG A 400 17.87 -18.22 -12.08
C ARG A 400 17.87 -17.52 -10.73
N LEU A 401 18.02 -18.25 -9.63
CA LEU A 401 18.13 -17.69 -8.29
C LEU A 401 19.61 -17.64 -7.87
N MET A 402 20.08 -16.44 -7.58
CA MET A 402 21.35 -16.14 -6.93
C MET A 402 21.10 -15.85 -5.46
N THR A 403 22.01 -16.31 -4.59
CA THR A 403 21.90 -16.12 -3.14
C THR A 403 23.20 -15.52 -2.60
N GLY A 404 23.27 -15.21 -1.31
CA GLY A 404 24.50 -14.72 -0.67
C GLY A 404 24.95 -15.61 0.47
N SER A 405 26.14 -15.30 0.98
CA SER A 405 26.77 -15.95 2.15
C SER A 405 26.66 -15.11 3.43
N GLY A 406 25.85 -14.05 3.40
CA GLY A 406 25.76 -13.03 4.45
C GLY A 406 24.57 -13.21 5.40
N LYS A 407 24.73 -12.81 6.67
CA LYS A 407 23.66 -12.66 7.69
C LYS A 407 22.99 -13.95 8.21
N TYR A 408 23.50 -15.13 7.86
CA TYR A 408 23.06 -16.39 8.46
C TYR A 408 23.54 -16.53 9.91
N ALA A 409 22.77 -17.22 10.75
CA ALA A 409 23.13 -17.49 12.14
C ALA A 409 24.36 -18.42 12.26
N ASN A 410 24.56 -19.34 11.32
CA ASN A 410 25.72 -20.22 11.23
C ASN A 410 25.92 -20.75 9.80
N LEU A 411 27.08 -21.39 9.54
CA LEU A 411 27.47 -21.89 8.23
C LEU A 411 26.62 -23.09 7.75
N ASP A 412 26.15 -23.94 8.66
CA ASP A 412 25.30 -25.08 8.31
C ASP A 412 23.96 -24.63 7.73
N LEU A 413 23.29 -23.67 8.37
CA LEU A 413 22.05 -23.08 7.89
C LEU A 413 22.24 -22.39 6.54
N MET A 414 23.36 -21.69 6.35
CA MET A 414 23.72 -21.10 5.06
C MET A 414 23.84 -22.19 3.99
N ARG A 415 24.61 -23.25 4.24
CA ARG A 415 24.80 -24.37 3.32
C ARG A 415 23.48 -25.06 2.97
N GLN A 416 22.66 -25.37 3.97
CA GLN A 416 21.34 -25.98 3.77
C GLN A 416 20.42 -25.09 2.93
N SER A 417 20.42 -23.79 3.18
CA SER A 417 19.58 -22.83 2.44
C SER A 417 20.00 -22.68 0.98
N ILE A 418 21.31 -22.63 0.72
CA ILE A 418 21.84 -22.58 -0.65
C ILE A 418 21.44 -23.84 -1.41
N ILE A 419 21.62 -25.02 -0.81
CA ILE A 419 21.23 -26.30 -1.41
C ILE A 419 19.71 -26.34 -1.67
N ALA A 420 18.90 -26.00 -0.67
CA ALA A 420 17.43 -26.02 -0.75
C ALA A 420 16.89 -25.06 -1.81
N SER A 421 17.54 -23.90 -1.99
CA SER A 421 17.18 -22.92 -3.03
C SER A 421 17.51 -23.36 -4.45
N GLY A 422 18.38 -24.37 -4.62
CA GLY A 422 18.91 -24.75 -5.93
C GLY A 422 19.82 -23.68 -6.57
N SER A 423 20.22 -22.65 -5.82
CA SER A 423 21.08 -21.57 -6.31
C SER A 423 22.43 -22.09 -6.76
N CYS A 424 22.89 -21.60 -7.92
CA CYS A 424 24.17 -21.99 -8.50
C CYS A 424 25.18 -20.85 -8.53
N ILE A 425 24.76 -19.64 -8.15
CA ILE A 425 25.62 -18.46 -8.03
C ILE A 425 25.45 -17.93 -6.61
N VAL A 426 26.54 -17.90 -5.85
CA VAL A 426 26.54 -17.39 -4.47
C VAL A 426 27.44 -16.18 -4.39
N THR A 427 26.88 -15.08 -3.92
CA THR A 427 27.64 -13.85 -3.71
C THR A 427 28.42 -13.85 -2.40
N VAL A 428 29.67 -13.43 -2.47
CA VAL A 428 30.63 -13.44 -1.36
C VAL A 428 31.30 -12.09 -1.22
N ALA A 429 31.22 -11.52 -0.02
CA ALA A 429 31.99 -10.34 0.33
C ALA A 429 33.47 -10.73 0.46
N VAL A 430 34.33 -10.10 -0.35
CA VAL A 430 35.77 -10.43 -0.44
C VAL A 430 36.47 -10.37 0.92
N ARG A 431 36.04 -9.49 1.82
CA ARG A 431 36.59 -9.35 3.19
C ARG A 431 36.35 -10.59 4.08
N ARG A 432 35.37 -11.45 3.78
CA ARG A 432 34.97 -12.59 4.64
C ARG A 432 35.78 -13.87 4.41
N VAL A 433 36.54 -13.98 3.34
CA VAL A 433 37.29 -15.21 3.01
C VAL A 433 38.70 -15.21 3.63
N GLN A 434 39.19 -14.06 4.10
CA GLN A 434 40.55 -13.91 4.64
C GLN A 434 40.73 -14.39 6.10
N THR A 435 39.67 -14.78 6.80
CA THR A 435 39.76 -15.12 8.24
C THR A 435 40.18 -16.58 8.47
N LYS A 436 41.48 -16.83 8.62
CA LYS A 436 42.03 -17.99 9.35
C LYS A 436 42.07 -17.71 10.86
N ALA A 437 40.92 -17.32 11.45
CA ALA A 437 40.83 -17.20 12.91
C ALA A 437 40.60 -18.60 13.52
N PRO A 438 41.34 -19.02 14.56
CA PRO A 438 41.14 -20.33 15.19
C PRO A 438 39.68 -20.48 15.68
N GLY A 439 38.99 -21.52 15.23
CA GLY A 439 37.59 -21.81 15.61
C GLY A 439 36.51 -21.37 14.61
N HIS A 440 36.87 -20.80 13.46
CA HIS A 440 35.93 -20.57 12.35
C HIS A 440 36.32 -21.46 11.16
N GLU A 441 35.51 -22.46 10.83
CA GLU A 441 35.56 -23.08 9.50
C GLU A 441 35.38 -21.96 8.47
N GLY A 442 36.32 -21.83 7.53
CA GLY A 442 36.28 -20.73 6.56
C GLY A 442 35.12 -20.90 5.58
N LEU A 443 34.55 -19.80 5.08
CA LEU A 443 33.55 -19.84 3.99
C LEU A 443 34.05 -20.62 2.75
N ALA A 444 35.37 -20.65 2.55
CA ALA A 444 36.05 -21.43 1.52
C ALA A 444 35.79 -22.95 1.63
N GLU A 445 35.69 -23.48 2.84
CA GLU A 445 35.52 -24.92 3.13
C GLU A 445 34.03 -25.31 3.24
N ALA A 446 33.16 -24.34 3.55
CA ALA A 446 31.74 -24.56 3.77
C ALA A 446 30.92 -24.88 2.50
N LEU A 447 31.44 -24.53 1.31
CA LEU A 447 30.75 -24.67 0.04
C LEU A 447 31.59 -25.45 -0.98
N ASP A 448 30.90 -26.28 -1.77
CA ASP A 448 31.50 -26.99 -2.89
C ASP A 448 31.58 -26.09 -4.12
N TRP A 449 32.70 -25.38 -4.26
CA TRP A 449 32.97 -24.43 -5.36
C TRP A 449 33.10 -25.09 -6.74
N SER A 450 33.13 -26.43 -6.81
CA SER A 450 33.00 -27.15 -8.08
C SER A 450 31.55 -27.16 -8.61
N LYS A 451 30.57 -26.98 -7.73
CA LYS A 451 29.13 -26.96 -8.05
C LYS A 451 28.51 -25.58 -7.99
N ILE A 452 29.13 -24.66 -7.25
CA ILE A 452 28.64 -23.29 -7.04
C ILE A 452 29.61 -22.32 -7.71
N TRP A 453 29.07 -21.45 -8.54
CA TRP A 453 29.83 -20.33 -9.11
C TRP A 453 29.92 -19.19 -8.11
N MET A 454 31.14 -18.74 -7.83
CA MET A 454 31.32 -17.63 -6.90
C MET A 454 31.04 -16.30 -7.60
N LEU A 455 30.31 -15.42 -6.93
CA LEU A 455 30.13 -14.03 -7.35
C LEU A 455 30.75 -13.09 -6.29
N PRO A 456 32.04 -12.75 -6.39
CA PRO A 456 32.65 -11.74 -5.55
C PRO A 456 31.82 -10.45 -5.59
N ASN A 457 31.72 -9.76 -4.45
CA ASN A 457 31.08 -8.45 -4.40
C ASN A 457 31.95 -7.40 -3.72
N THR A 458 31.73 -6.13 -4.07
CA THR A 458 32.42 -4.98 -3.50
C THR A 458 31.64 -4.36 -2.33
N ALA A 459 30.84 -5.15 -1.62
CA ALA A 459 30.03 -4.65 -0.51
C ALA A 459 30.87 -3.90 0.54
N GLY A 460 30.40 -2.72 0.94
CA GLY A 460 31.08 -1.84 1.88
C GLY A 460 32.16 -0.93 1.26
N CYS A 461 32.21 -0.81 -0.08
CA CYS A 461 32.97 0.22 -0.78
C CYS A 461 32.10 1.46 -1.00
N GLN A 462 32.65 2.64 -0.69
CA GLN A 462 31.94 3.91 -0.81
C GLN A 462 32.30 4.67 -2.08
N THR A 463 33.45 4.35 -2.68
CA THR A 463 33.99 5.04 -3.87
C THR A 463 34.30 4.06 -5.00
N ALA A 464 34.36 4.57 -6.23
CA ALA A 464 34.73 3.78 -7.40
C ALA A 464 36.11 3.12 -7.24
N ASP A 465 37.11 3.85 -6.73
CA ASP A 465 38.47 3.34 -6.53
C ASP A 465 38.57 2.23 -5.50
N GLU A 466 37.76 2.29 -4.44
CA GLU A 466 37.65 1.19 -3.48
C GLU A 466 37.04 -0.05 -4.12
N ALA A 467 35.95 0.12 -4.86
CA ALA A 467 35.27 -0.98 -5.53
C ALA A 467 36.19 -1.65 -6.55
N ILE A 468 36.94 -0.89 -7.35
CA ILE A 468 37.93 -1.43 -8.31
C ILE A 468 39.00 -2.26 -7.60
N ARG A 469 39.56 -1.74 -6.50
CA ARG A 469 40.58 -2.47 -5.71
C ARG A 469 40.03 -3.77 -5.14
N VAL A 470 38.82 -3.74 -4.58
CA VAL A 470 38.17 -4.93 -4.02
C VAL A 470 37.80 -5.94 -5.11
N ALA A 471 37.39 -5.48 -6.29
CA ALA A 471 37.09 -6.34 -7.43
C ALA A 471 38.31 -7.14 -7.89
N ARG A 472 39.48 -6.50 -7.99
CA ARG A 472 40.77 -7.16 -8.28
C ARG A 472 41.09 -8.26 -7.27
N LEU A 473 40.91 -7.97 -5.98
CA LEU A 473 41.10 -8.97 -4.94
C LEU A 473 40.08 -10.13 -5.04
N GLY A 474 38.83 -9.82 -5.37
CA GLY A 474 37.77 -10.82 -5.59
C GLY A 474 38.08 -11.79 -6.73
N ARG A 475 38.68 -11.31 -7.82
CA ARG A 475 39.16 -12.16 -8.94
C ARG A 475 40.24 -13.13 -8.49
N GLU A 476 41.26 -12.64 -7.76
CA GLU A 476 42.34 -13.50 -7.25
C GLU A 476 41.82 -14.54 -6.25
N MET A 477 40.84 -14.17 -5.43
CA MET A 477 40.16 -15.10 -4.53
C MET A 477 39.41 -16.22 -5.28
N ALA A 478 38.77 -15.91 -6.42
CA ALA A 478 38.10 -16.92 -7.23
C ALA A 478 39.07 -17.94 -7.83
N LYS A 479 40.24 -17.46 -8.28
CA LYS A 479 41.32 -18.33 -8.75
C LYS A 479 41.81 -19.26 -7.63
N LEU A 480 41.99 -18.74 -6.41
CA LEU A 480 42.40 -19.55 -5.24
C LEU A 480 41.39 -20.64 -4.87
N LEU A 481 40.10 -20.45 -5.19
CA LEU A 481 39.03 -21.44 -4.99
C LEU A 481 38.83 -22.36 -6.21
N GLY A 482 39.77 -22.36 -7.16
CA GLY A 482 39.77 -23.25 -8.31
C GLY A 482 38.92 -22.77 -9.50
N GLN A 483 38.47 -21.52 -9.50
CA GLN A 483 37.71 -20.92 -10.61
C GLN A 483 38.61 -19.95 -11.40
N GLU A 484 39.59 -20.49 -12.12
CA GLU A 484 40.64 -19.72 -12.81
C GLU A 484 40.11 -18.75 -13.88
N ASP A 485 38.99 -19.11 -14.51
CA ASP A 485 38.29 -18.35 -15.56
C ASP A 485 37.23 -17.40 -15.00
N ASN A 486 37.05 -17.33 -13.67
CA ASN A 486 36.02 -16.52 -13.07
C ASN A 486 36.41 -15.04 -12.98
N ASN A 487 35.85 -14.26 -13.91
CA ASN A 487 35.99 -12.81 -13.97
C ASN A 487 34.76 -12.06 -13.47
N PHE A 488 33.81 -12.73 -12.80
CA PHE A 488 32.56 -12.11 -12.36
C PHE A 488 32.80 -11.17 -11.19
N ILE A 489 32.13 -10.03 -11.20
CA ILE A 489 32.10 -9.11 -10.07
C ILE A 489 30.73 -8.47 -9.92
N LYS A 490 30.11 -8.64 -8.75
CA LYS A 490 28.95 -7.84 -8.34
C LYS A 490 29.46 -6.49 -7.86
N LEU A 491 29.30 -5.49 -8.72
CA LEU A 491 29.81 -4.14 -8.48
C LEU A 491 28.79 -3.33 -7.67
N GLU A 492 29.20 -2.93 -6.47
CA GLU A 492 28.44 -2.14 -5.52
C GLU A 492 29.30 -0.94 -5.07
N VAL A 493 28.82 0.27 -5.34
CA VAL A 493 29.39 1.53 -4.85
C VAL A 493 28.31 2.23 -4.04
N ILE A 494 28.41 2.18 -2.71
CA ILE A 494 27.35 2.62 -1.79
C ILE A 494 27.97 3.60 -0.78
N PRO A 495 27.90 4.92 -1.03
CA PRO A 495 28.46 5.92 -0.12
C PRO A 495 27.63 6.08 1.16
N ASP A 496 26.32 5.88 1.07
CA ASP A 496 25.39 6.06 2.19
C ASP A 496 25.16 4.75 2.95
N ALA A 497 25.52 4.74 4.24
CA ALA A 497 25.40 3.57 5.10
C ALA A 497 23.99 3.34 5.67
N LYS A 498 23.09 4.33 5.57
CA LYS A 498 21.76 4.30 6.21
C LYS A 498 20.70 3.67 5.31
N TYR A 499 20.62 4.17 4.09
CA TYR A 499 19.65 3.79 3.06
C TYR A 499 20.23 2.78 2.07
N LEU A 500 21.56 2.60 2.04
CA LEU A 500 22.23 1.59 1.21
C LEU A 500 21.88 1.68 -0.29
N LEU A 501 21.72 2.91 -0.79
CA LEU A 501 21.45 3.16 -2.21
C LEU A 501 22.77 3.23 -3.01
N PRO A 502 22.83 2.65 -4.21
CA PRO A 502 24.02 2.71 -5.05
C PRO A 502 24.20 4.10 -5.65
N ASP A 503 25.45 4.58 -5.70
CA ASP A 503 25.81 5.81 -6.41
C ASP A 503 25.87 5.54 -7.92
N PRO A 504 25.01 6.17 -8.74
CA PRO A 504 25.00 5.96 -10.18
C PRO A 504 26.30 6.38 -10.87
N ILE A 505 26.96 7.45 -10.40
CA ILE A 505 28.15 8.01 -11.04
C ILE A 505 29.36 7.14 -10.72
N GLY A 506 29.60 6.86 -9.44
CA GLY A 506 30.69 5.99 -9.00
C GLY A 506 30.57 4.57 -9.56
N THR A 507 29.35 4.05 -9.69
CA THR A 507 29.11 2.72 -10.30
C THR A 507 29.50 2.71 -11.78
N LEU A 508 29.10 3.72 -12.55
CA LEU A 508 29.47 3.83 -13.97
C LEU A 508 30.98 3.96 -14.16
N GLN A 509 31.64 4.82 -13.38
CA GLN A 509 33.09 5.02 -13.42
C GLN A 509 33.86 3.71 -13.11
N ALA A 510 33.45 2.98 -12.07
CA ALA A 510 34.07 1.71 -11.73
C ALA A 510 33.81 0.64 -12.81
N ALA A 511 32.60 0.60 -13.38
CA ALA A 511 32.24 -0.33 -14.45
C ALA A 511 33.12 -0.11 -15.69
N GLU A 512 33.31 1.13 -16.14
CA GLU A 512 34.16 1.46 -17.29
C GLU A 512 35.59 0.94 -17.14
N GLN A 513 36.16 1.10 -15.95
CA GLN A 513 37.52 0.63 -15.67
C GLN A 513 37.58 -0.91 -15.59
N LEU A 514 36.63 -1.53 -14.90
CA LEU A 514 36.62 -2.98 -14.70
C LEU A 514 36.35 -3.74 -16.00
N VAL A 515 35.46 -3.24 -16.87
CA VAL A 515 35.21 -3.85 -18.19
C VAL A 515 36.48 -3.78 -19.05
N LYS A 516 37.21 -2.66 -19.04
CA LYS A 516 38.53 -2.55 -19.73
C LYS A 516 39.57 -3.55 -19.19
N GLU A 517 39.47 -3.91 -17.91
CA GLU A 517 40.31 -4.93 -17.26
C GLU A 517 39.81 -6.37 -17.45
N GLY A 518 38.80 -6.58 -18.31
CA GLY A 518 38.26 -7.89 -18.65
C GLY A 518 37.37 -8.51 -17.57
N PHE A 519 36.82 -7.71 -16.65
CA PHE A 519 35.80 -8.21 -15.71
C PHE A 519 34.46 -8.44 -16.42
N ALA A 520 33.79 -9.53 -16.05
CA ALA A 520 32.37 -9.70 -16.25
C ALA A 520 31.64 -8.92 -15.14
N VAL A 521 31.30 -7.67 -15.40
CA VAL A 521 30.72 -6.75 -14.41
C VAL A 521 29.20 -6.93 -14.33
N LEU A 522 28.70 -7.14 -13.12
CA LEU A 522 27.28 -7.19 -12.77
C LEU A 522 26.97 -6.01 -11.81
N PRO A 523 26.59 -4.83 -12.33
CA PRO A 523 26.44 -3.60 -11.55
C PRO A 523 25.11 -3.55 -10.79
N TYR A 524 25.17 -3.30 -9.48
CA TYR A 524 24.01 -3.02 -8.64
C TYR A 524 23.60 -1.54 -8.77
N ILE A 525 22.39 -1.29 -9.25
CA ILE A 525 21.92 0.06 -9.60
C ILE A 525 20.51 0.34 -9.08
N ASN A 526 20.16 1.63 -9.02
CA ASN A 526 18.77 2.06 -8.92
C ASN A 526 17.98 1.58 -10.16
N ALA A 527 16.65 1.50 -10.06
CA ALA A 527 15.77 1.22 -11.20
C ALA A 527 15.72 2.42 -12.17
N ASP A 528 16.82 2.67 -12.87
CA ASP A 528 17.05 3.75 -13.81
C ASP A 528 17.36 3.17 -15.21
N PRO A 529 16.42 3.26 -16.16
CA PRO A 529 16.62 2.75 -17.52
C PRO A 529 17.79 3.40 -18.28
N LEU A 530 18.06 4.68 -18.04
CA LEU A 530 19.12 5.39 -18.75
C LEU A 530 20.50 4.94 -18.26
N LEU A 531 20.66 4.79 -16.95
CA LEU A 531 21.90 4.25 -16.39
C LEU A 531 22.13 2.80 -16.82
N ALA A 532 21.08 1.96 -16.78
CA ALA A 532 21.15 0.58 -17.26
C ALA A 532 21.65 0.52 -18.72
N LYS A 533 21.11 1.40 -19.58
CA LYS A 533 21.53 1.48 -20.98
C LYS A 533 23.00 1.85 -21.13
N ARG A 534 23.47 2.84 -20.37
CA ARG A 534 24.89 3.25 -20.39
C ARG A 534 25.81 2.14 -19.91
N LEU A 535 25.43 1.40 -18.87
CA LEU A 535 26.23 0.27 -18.36
C LEU A 535 26.29 -0.89 -19.37
N GLU A 536 25.19 -1.15 -20.08
CA GLU A 536 25.19 -2.07 -21.24
C GLU A 536 26.18 -1.60 -22.32
N GLU A 537 26.13 -0.32 -22.71
CA GLU A 537 27.03 0.26 -23.72
C GLU A 537 28.51 0.24 -23.32
N VAL A 538 28.80 0.38 -22.02
CA VAL A 538 30.15 0.23 -21.46
C VAL A 538 30.65 -1.21 -21.59
N GLY A 539 29.75 -2.19 -21.68
CA GLY A 539 30.07 -3.61 -21.84
C GLY A 539 29.89 -4.44 -20.56
N CYS A 540 29.05 -3.98 -19.61
CA CYS A 540 28.62 -4.85 -18.51
C CYS A 540 27.88 -6.08 -19.06
N VAL A 541 28.04 -7.22 -18.39
CA VAL A 541 27.46 -8.50 -18.85
C VAL A 541 26.03 -8.73 -18.34
N THR A 542 25.61 -7.94 -17.35
CA THR A 542 24.24 -7.84 -16.85
C THR A 542 23.98 -6.41 -16.38
N VAL A 543 22.73 -6.13 -16.00
CA VAL A 543 22.39 -5.01 -15.10
C VAL A 543 21.58 -5.54 -13.93
N MET A 544 21.81 -5.00 -12.72
CA MET A 544 21.15 -5.45 -11.50
C MET A 544 20.31 -4.35 -10.84
N PRO A 545 19.13 -4.00 -11.38
CA PRO A 545 18.28 -2.98 -10.79
C PRO A 545 17.69 -3.43 -9.46
N LEU A 546 17.66 -2.52 -8.49
CA LEU A 546 17.10 -2.79 -7.18
C LEU A 546 15.58 -2.77 -7.15
N GLY A 547 14.95 -3.76 -6.49
CA GLY A 547 13.51 -3.74 -6.23
C GLY A 547 13.11 -2.68 -5.19
N SER A 548 13.86 -2.64 -4.09
CA SER A 548 13.85 -1.64 -3.02
C SER A 548 15.18 -1.75 -2.23
N PRO A 549 15.49 -0.81 -1.31
CA PRO A 549 16.79 -0.77 -0.63
C PRO A 549 17.19 -2.10 0.02
N ILE A 550 18.50 -2.42 0.00
CA ILE A 550 19.03 -3.71 0.48
C ILE A 550 18.61 -3.98 1.91
N GLY A 551 17.99 -5.14 2.14
CA GLY A 551 17.58 -5.59 3.47
C GLY A 551 16.30 -4.93 4.00
N SER A 552 15.63 -4.08 3.23
CA SER A 552 14.37 -3.44 3.63
C SER A 552 13.15 -4.37 3.55
N GLY A 553 13.15 -5.35 2.63
CA GLY A 553 12.03 -6.28 2.42
C GLY A 553 10.74 -5.61 1.94
N GLN A 554 10.83 -4.43 1.31
CA GLN A 554 9.66 -3.63 0.92
C GLN A 554 9.00 -4.08 -0.39
N GLY A 555 9.53 -5.11 -1.04
CA GLY A 555 9.11 -5.60 -2.35
C GLY A 555 9.65 -4.76 -3.50
N ILE A 556 9.07 -4.96 -4.69
CA ILE A 556 9.45 -4.28 -5.93
C ILE A 556 8.63 -2.98 -6.04
N LYS A 557 9.19 -1.85 -5.60
CA LYS A 557 8.46 -0.57 -5.56
C LYS A 557 8.41 0.16 -6.91
N ASN A 558 9.43 -0.02 -7.74
CA ASN A 558 9.53 0.63 -9.05
C ASN A 558 9.47 -0.38 -10.20
N ALA A 559 8.41 -1.19 -10.22
CA ALA A 559 8.21 -2.25 -11.22
C ALA A 559 8.13 -1.70 -12.66
N ALA A 560 7.61 -0.49 -12.86
CA ALA A 560 7.51 0.14 -14.18
C ALA A 560 8.89 0.39 -14.79
N ASN A 561 9.83 0.99 -14.04
CA ASN A 561 11.18 1.21 -14.55
C ASN A 561 11.95 -0.10 -14.74
N ILE A 562 11.74 -1.10 -13.87
CA ILE A 562 12.35 -2.42 -14.04
C ILE A 562 11.83 -3.09 -15.32
N ALA A 563 10.53 -2.98 -15.61
CA ALA A 563 9.96 -3.49 -16.86
C ALA A 563 10.57 -2.82 -18.09
N ILE A 564 10.79 -1.50 -18.07
CA ILE A 564 11.49 -0.78 -19.15
C ILE A 564 12.93 -1.31 -19.31
N ILE A 565 13.66 -1.52 -18.20
CA ILE A 565 15.02 -2.09 -18.25
C ILE A 565 14.99 -3.48 -18.87
N ILE A 566 14.04 -4.35 -18.48
CA ILE A 566 13.88 -5.69 -19.03
C ILE A 566 13.58 -5.65 -20.53
N GLU A 567 12.70 -4.75 -20.97
CA GLU A 567 12.30 -4.62 -22.37
C GLU A 567 13.42 -4.11 -23.28
N GLU A 568 14.22 -3.15 -22.80
CA GLU A 568 15.23 -2.44 -23.61
C GLU A 568 16.65 -3.04 -23.56
N SER A 569 16.96 -3.83 -22.53
CA SER A 569 18.29 -4.41 -22.34
C SER A 569 18.50 -5.64 -23.24
N LYS A 570 19.67 -5.74 -23.89
CA LYS A 570 20.05 -6.96 -24.66
C LYS A 570 20.92 -7.91 -23.85
N ILE A 571 21.30 -7.50 -22.65
CA ILE A 571 22.03 -8.29 -21.66
C ILE A 571 21.08 -8.73 -20.55
N PRO A 572 21.37 -9.85 -19.86
CA PRO A 572 20.50 -10.34 -18.80
C PRO A 572 20.22 -9.31 -17.70
N VAL A 573 18.95 -9.22 -17.28
CA VAL A 573 18.52 -8.34 -16.19
C VAL A 573 18.30 -9.16 -14.91
N VAL A 574 19.00 -8.79 -13.85
CA VAL A 574 18.93 -9.49 -12.55
C VAL A 574 18.28 -8.58 -11.51
N VAL A 575 17.06 -8.88 -11.08
CA VAL A 575 16.45 -8.08 -10.00
C VAL A 575 17.16 -8.40 -8.69
N ASP A 576 17.86 -7.41 -8.13
CA ASP A 576 18.63 -7.56 -6.90
C ASP A 576 17.95 -6.81 -5.75
N ALA A 577 18.00 -7.38 -4.56
CA ALA A 577 17.49 -6.78 -3.34
C ALA A 577 15.98 -6.43 -3.38
N GLY A 578 15.48 -6.00 -2.23
CA GLY A 578 14.08 -5.59 -2.06
C GLY A 578 13.03 -6.70 -2.03
N ILE A 579 13.29 -7.87 -2.63
CA ILE A 579 12.39 -9.03 -2.59
C ILE A 579 12.39 -9.65 -1.19
N GLY A 580 11.23 -9.66 -0.54
CA GLY A 580 10.99 -10.15 0.82
C GLY A 580 10.27 -11.49 0.91
N THR A 581 9.48 -11.86 -0.10
CA THR A 581 8.63 -13.08 -0.08
C THR A 581 8.60 -13.81 -1.44
N PRO A 582 8.30 -15.13 -1.49
CA PRO A 582 8.25 -15.89 -2.74
C PRO A 582 7.29 -15.30 -3.79
N SER A 583 6.16 -14.68 -3.41
CA SER A 583 5.24 -14.07 -4.39
C SER A 583 5.88 -12.91 -5.16
N GLU A 584 6.80 -12.16 -4.53
CA GLU A 584 7.54 -11.07 -5.18
C GLU A 584 8.65 -11.60 -6.08
N ALA A 585 9.28 -12.72 -5.72
CA ALA A 585 10.21 -13.44 -6.59
C ALA A 585 9.50 -13.94 -7.86
N SER A 586 8.33 -14.57 -7.72
CA SER A 586 7.51 -14.95 -8.87
C SER A 586 7.15 -13.74 -9.73
N TYR A 587 6.74 -12.63 -9.10
CA TYR A 587 6.38 -11.41 -9.82
C TYR A 587 7.53 -10.82 -10.64
N ALA A 588 8.76 -10.77 -10.11
CA ALA A 588 9.92 -10.32 -10.87
C ALA A 588 10.19 -11.20 -12.10
N MET A 589 10.09 -12.52 -11.95
CA MET A 589 10.26 -13.45 -13.08
C MET A 589 9.12 -13.34 -14.10
N GLU A 590 7.88 -13.10 -13.66
CA GLU A 590 6.74 -12.83 -14.53
C GLU A 590 6.88 -11.53 -15.33
N LEU A 591 7.57 -10.51 -14.78
CA LEU A 591 7.91 -9.28 -15.51
C LEU A 591 8.90 -9.53 -16.65
N GLY A 592 9.58 -10.68 -16.65
CA GLY A 592 10.58 -11.06 -17.66
C GLY A 592 12.02 -10.94 -17.19
N ALA A 593 12.28 -10.72 -15.89
CA ALA A 593 13.64 -10.76 -15.38
C ALA A 593 14.32 -12.10 -15.69
N ASP A 594 15.61 -12.07 -15.98
CA ASP A 594 16.38 -13.27 -16.31
C ASP A 594 16.81 -14.03 -15.06
N ALA A 595 17.08 -13.30 -13.98
CA ALA A 595 17.48 -13.89 -12.71
C ALA A 595 17.12 -12.98 -11.54
N LEU A 596 17.21 -13.53 -10.33
CA LEU A 596 16.97 -12.85 -9.07
C LEU A 596 18.19 -13.00 -8.17
N LEU A 597 18.55 -11.97 -7.42
CA LEU A 597 19.51 -12.08 -6.30
C LEU A 597 18.80 -11.79 -4.99
N ILE A 598 18.64 -12.84 -4.16
CA ILE A 598 17.89 -12.76 -2.90
C ILE A 598 18.74 -13.36 -1.78
N ASN A 599 19.22 -12.52 -0.86
CA ASN A 599 19.95 -12.98 0.33
C ASN A 599 19.21 -12.69 1.63
N SER A 600 18.98 -11.42 1.96
CA SER A 600 18.51 -11.03 3.30
C SER A 600 17.17 -11.69 3.67
N ALA A 601 16.24 -11.84 2.72
CA ALA A 601 14.96 -12.51 2.95
C ALA A 601 15.11 -14.00 3.30
N ILE A 602 16.11 -14.69 2.73
CA ILE A 602 16.40 -16.09 3.04
C ILE A 602 17.17 -16.16 4.37
N ALA A 603 18.26 -15.41 4.49
CA ALA A 603 19.18 -15.49 5.62
C ALA A 603 18.55 -15.08 6.97
N LEU A 604 17.63 -14.11 6.95
CA LEU A 604 16.95 -13.60 8.14
C LEU A 604 15.57 -14.23 8.39
N ALA A 605 15.15 -15.20 7.58
CA ALA A 605 13.91 -15.92 7.82
C ALA A 605 14.00 -16.76 9.10
N GLN A 606 12.86 -17.00 9.76
CA GLN A 606 12.78 -17.93 10.88
C GLN A 606 13.25 -19.34 10.50
N ASN A 607 12.98 -19.77 9.26
CA ASN A 607 13.50 -21.00 8.68
C ASN A 607 14.16 -20.71 7.32
N PRO A 608 15.48 -20.43 7.30
CA PRO A 608 16.20 -20.07 6.08
C PRO A 608 16.18 -21.15 5.00
N SER A 609 16.23 -22.43 5.38
CA SER A 609 16.22 -23.55 4.43
C SER A 609 14.88 -23.66 3.70
N ALA A 610 13.77 -23.61 4.45
CA ALA A 610 12.43 -23.61 3.87
C ALA A 610 12.17 -22.36 3.00
N MET A 611 12.63 -21.18 3.45
CA MET A 611 12.51 -19.95 2.65
C MET A 611 13.34 -20.03 1.37
N GLY A 612 14.56 -20.59 1.44
CA GLY A 612 15.39 -20.84 0.26
C GLY A 612 14.69 -21.72 -0.76
N GLN A 613 14.10 -22.84 -0.33
CA GLN A 613 13.30 -23.72 -1.18
C GLN A 613 12.11 -22.98 -1.81
N ALA A 614 11.35 -22.23 -1.01
CA ALA A 614 10.19 -21.49 -1.49
C ALA A 614 10.56 -20.43 -2.54
N MET A 615 11.66 -19.69 -2.33
CA MET A 615 12.20 -18.73 -3.29
C MET A 615 12.66 -19.41 -4.59
N GLY A 616 13.30 -20.58 -4.49
CA GLY A 616 13.69 -21.39 -5.65
C GLY A 616 12.47 -21.83 -6.47
N MET A 617 11.43 -22.35 -5.80
CA MET A 617 10.17 -22.72 -6.44
C MET A 617 9.46 -21.53 -7.09
N ALA A 618 9.41 -20.38 -6.41
CA ALA A 618 8.83 -19.16 -6.96
C ALA A 618 9.58 -18.67 -8.21
N THR A 619 10.91 -18.72 -8.19
CA THR A 619 11.73 -18.35 -9.36
C THR A 619 11.39 -19.22 -10.57
N VAL A 620 11.27 -20.54 -10.37
CA VAL A 620 10.88 -21.48 -11.43
C VAL A 620 9.45 -21.23 -11.89
N ALA A 621 8.50 -21.10 -10.97
CA ALA A 621 7.10 -20.88 -11.27
C ALA A 621 6.87 -19.58 -12.05
N GLY A 622 7.49 -18.48 -11.63
CA GLY A 622 7.38 -17.18 -12.31
C GLY A 622 8.01 -17.22 -13.71
N ARG A 623 9.16 -17.89 -13.89
CA ARG A 623 9.76 -18.02 -15.24
C ARG A 623 8.90 -18.89 -16.15
N LEU A 624 8.35 -19.99 -15.64
CA LEU A 624 7.41 -20.82 -16.38
C LEU A 624 6.16 -20.04 -16.78
N ALA A 625 5.63 -19.19 -15.89
CA ALA A 625 4.50 -18.32 -16.19
C ALA A 625 4.82 -17.28 -17.29
N TYR A 626 6.03 -16.70 -17.27
CA TYR A 626 6.51 -15.82 -18.33
C TYR A 626 6.60 -16.54 -19.68
N LEU A 627 7.27 -17.70 -19.74
CA LEU A 627 7.43 -18.50 -20.96
C LEU A 627 6.12 -19.06 -21.49
N ALA A 628 5.20 -19.46 -20.61
CA ALA A 628 3.88 -19.94 -21.00
C ALA A 628 3.03 -18.84 -21.66
N GLY A 629 3.46 -17.58 -21.60
CA GLY A 629 2.68 -16.45 -22.03
C GLY A 629 1.54 -16.22 -21.05
N ARG A 630 1.83 -15.50 -19.96
CA ARG A 630 0.80 -15.04 -19.03
C ARG A 630 -0.34 -14.39 -19.83
N MET A 631 -1.58 -14.77 -19.51
CA MET A 631 -2.76 -14.17 -20.13
C MET A 631 -2.61 -12.64 -20.08
N PRO A 632 -2.69 -11.94 -21.24
CA PRO A 632 -2.56 -10.51 -21.26
C PRO A 632 -3.53 -9.92 -20.25
N ILE A 633 -3.06 -8.95 -19.47
CA ILE A 633 -3.94 -8.22 -18.57
C ILE A 633 -4.90 -7.45 -19.47
N LYS A 634 -6.09 -8.03 -19.67
CA LYS A 634 -7.18 -7.38 -20.38
C LYS A 634 -7.97 -6.59 -19.37
N HIS A 635 -8.42 -5.41 -19.79
CA HIS A 635 -9.30 -4.58 -18.98
C HIS A 635 -10.72 -5.18 -18.83
N TYR A 636 -11.01 -6.27 -19.53
CA TYR A 636 -12.33 -6.92 -19.57
C TYR A 636 -12.20 -8.45 -19.66
N ALA A 637 -13.19 -9.16 -19.11
CA ALA A 637 -13.30 -10.62 -19.22
C ALA A 637 -13.79 -11.02 -20.63
N SER A 638 -13.35 -12.18 -21.11
CA SER A 638 -13.84 -12.80 -22.33
C SER A 638 -14.47 -14.14 -21.97
N ALA A 639 -15.72 -14.37 -22.35
CA ALA A 639 -16.37 -15.65 -22.10
C ALA A 639 -15.60 -16.80 -22.78
N SER A 640 -15.37 -17.89 -22.04
CA SER A 640 -14.65 -19.08 -22.53
C SER A 640 -15.56 -20.09 -23.24
N SER A 641 -16.87 -19.90 -23.20
CA SER A 641 -17.86 -20.86 -23.70
C SER A 641 -18.46 -20.40 -25.05
N PRO A 642 -18.62 -21.28 -26.04
CA PRO A 642 -19.33 -20.96 -27.27
C PRO A 642 -20.78 -20.55 -26.98
N LEU A 643 -21.29 -19.54 -27.70
CA LEU A 643 -22.69 -19.09 -27.62
C LEU A 643 -23.69 -20.08 -28.23
N THR A 644 -23.23 -21.17 -28.84
CA THR A 644 -24.08 -22.23 -29.38
C THR A 644 -24.57 -23.15 -28.25
N GLY A 645 -25.82 -22.98 -27.85
CA GLY A 645 -26.52 -23.91 -26.95
C GLY A 645 -27.14 -23.31 -25.70
N THR A 646 -27.27 -21.98 -25.58
CA THR A 646 -28.08 -21.40 -24.50
C THR A 646 -29.55 -21.39 -24.93
N ILE A 647 -30.33 -22.27 -24.30
CA ILE A 647 -31.79 -22.36 -24.40
C ILE A 647 -32.36 -21.08 -23.77
N GLY A 648 -33.21 -20.38 -24.55
CA GLY A 648 -33.82 -19.10 -24.18
C GLY A 648 -34.98 -19.19 -23.21
#